data_AF-A0A9E3CFQ6-F1
#
_entry.id   AF-A0A9E3CFQ6-F1
#
_cell.length_a   1.000
_cell.length_b   1.000
_cell.length_c   1.000
_cell.angle_alpha   90.00
_cell.angle_beta   90.00
_cell.angle_gamma   90.00
#
_symmetry.space_group_name_H-M   'P 1'
#
loop_
_entity.id
_entity.type
_entity.pdbx_description
1 polymer ?
#
loop_
_entity_poly.entity_id
_entity_poly.type
_entity_poly.pdbx_seq_one_letter_code
_entity_poly.pdbx_strand_id
1 'polypeptide(L)'
;MSEDVFRTAELRRRVLDAWRDSPARFRADANVEDDLSLTGYRDRVIIELAQNASDAATRAGIRGRLEFTLDGQTLTATNTGAPLDAAGVESISVARASSKVDDADTVGRFGVGFAAVLSVTDLPAISSTTGSVRWSRLEARSAVAEIAELEDELIARGNRVPVLRLPFSSDAPATLRGTTVTLPLRDVDAFVAVRSQLDGLDPMLLLTLPGLGEIVIRTAGGVERTLTLTANGDHVVLHDGGRPSHWRIARGEGQVPAELLADRPLEEQRFAIWAVTWAIPVDADDRVVALPAAVPQVVRAPTVTDDPLTIPAVLIATYPLDATRRRITGGDLAGAVTARAADVLARTMAKLPADPGLSRLVPVGFPNGEIDGSLHAAILDRLAETAWLPVAGDEDARQRPREAVLVADPLVGVLRGRLPCLLPAGWEAAELGPLGVQRPQLADLIDDLRSIQADPAWWQRLYAALAEVVPAGPERDALGAVPVPLTDGSLAVGPRGLVLPDPSMPAVDLSPIGVRLVHPDAAHDLLRSFGAIDGAARDLLDQPQVQAAVEASYDEPDPEPIAVAVLTLLAATAVGSGELPWLADLALTDTNGEWGPAGELVVPDGVMAALIAADSAFGVVNDRWVEQFGRAAVVAAGVLDGPVLLRASDAVGPTHDLDAEAEWWATLPPDCAVEEFVAIRDLEQLEDDALETILTRLDQPGLRAQSSSRRSCRGRTAAGSRCSPTPRGGCPHDRSSVAARRASFGCQGASHCSARCTTSRPAGTTRPSSRPSACSARWTTPTPTTSWPGSRTRRAWSTASSCALCTPGSQPAPSRGRRRGCARSVPGRSRSSIGATRSWSTRQTSCRCWVNVRWCRPHHRWPWISRSDSTCRSPAASVSSLSSRWAPNATTRWFTTSCWSWMPTMWNGRCRGATSTARCTSMPRGSRSAWGGVVRGRPGTGSHAIVVRKR
;
A
#
# COMPACT_ATOMS: atom_id res chain seq x y z
N MET A 1 37.89 -58.32 37.22
CA MET A 1 38.45 -57.08 36.64
C MET A 1 38.12 -57.11 35.17
N SER A 2 37.50 -56.06 34.64
CA SER A 2 37.46 -55.84 33.19
C SER A 2 38.86 -55.49 32.69
N GLU A 3 39.11 -55.70 31.40
CA GLU A 3 40.31 -55.22 30.73
C GLU A 3 40.24 -53.69 30.59
N ASP A 4 41.35 -52.97 30.80
CA ASP A 4 41.41 -51.50 30.65
C ASP A 4 41.53 -51.13 29.17
N VAL A 5 40.48 -51.42 28.39
CA VAL A 5 40.41 -51.26 26.92
C VAL A 5 40.76 -49.83 26.49
N PHE A 6 40.44 -48.84 27.31
CA PHE A 6 40.73 -47.42 27.08
C PHE A 6 42.09 -46.95 27.63
N ARG A 7 42.89 -47.83 28.24
CA ARG A 7 44.20 -47.54 28.86
C ARG A 7 44.16 -46.38 29.86
N THR A 8 43.06 -46.27 30.62
CA THR A 8 42.83 -45.22 31.61
C THR A 8 43.98 -45.10 32.62
N ALA A 9 44.58 -46.23 33.03
CA ALA A 9 45.73 -46.25 33.92
C ALA A 9 47.00 -45.64 33.29
N GLU A 10 47.24 -45.86 31.99
CA GLU A 10 48.40 -45.29 31.29
C GLU A 10 48.22 -43.79 31.08
N LEU A 11 47.04 -43.36 30.62
CA LEU A 11 46.69 -41.95 30.45
C LEU A 11 46.84 -41.17 31.76
N ARG A 12 46.22 -41.68 32.84
CA ARG A 12 46.29 -41.07 34.18
C ARG A 12 47.73 -40.97 34.69
N ARG A 13 48.55 -42.02 34.49
CA ARG A 13 49.97 -41.99 34.88
C ARG A 13 50.76 -40.91 34.11
N ARG A 14 50.64 -40.85 32.77
CA ARG A 14 51.33 -39.85 31.93
C ARG A 14 51.04 -38.41 32.38
N VAL A 15 49.79 -38.13 32.78
CA VAL A 15 49.36 -36.81 33.28
C VAL A 15 49.96 -36.52 34.66
N LEU A 16 49.85 -37.45 35.61
CA LEU A 16 50.40 -37.27 36.97
C LEU A 16 51.92 -37.12 36.98
N ASP A 17 52.63 -37.88 36.15
CA ASP A 17 54.09 -37.73 35.99
C ASP A 17 54.44 -36.34 35.43
N ALA A 18 53.75 -35.88 34.38
CA ALA A 18 53.97 -34.55 33.80
C ALA A 18 53.59 -33.38 34.73
N TRP A 19 52.71 -33.60 35.72
CA TRP A 19 52.42 -32.63 36.78
C TRP A 19 53.45 -32.65 37.90
N ARG A 20 53.95 -33.83 38.30
CA ARG A 20 55.06 -33.97 39.26
C ARG A 20 56.32 -33.26 38.74
N ASP A 21 56.66 -33.47 37.47
CA ASP A 21 57.76 -32.80 36.78
C ASP A 21 57.55 -31.28 36.62
N SER A 22 56.31 -30.79 36.73
CA SER A 22 55.98 -29.38 36.55
C SER A 22 54.64 -28.97 37.18
N PRO A 23 54.62 -28.46 38.42
CA PRO A 23 53.39 -27.96 39.07
C PRO A 23 52.71 -26.82 38.29
N ALA A 24 53.48 -26.09 37.47
CA ALA A 24 52.94 -25.10 36.53
C ALA A 24 52.04 -25.72 35.44
N ARG A 25 52.25 -26.99 35.04
CA ARG A 25 51.35 -27.72 34.13
C ARG A 25 50.04 -28.08 34.81
N PHE A 26 50.08 -28.59 36.04
CA PHE A 26 48.87 -28.82 36.85
C PHE A 26 48.03 -27.54 36.96
N ARG A 27 48.66 -26.40 37.29
CA ARG A 27 47.99 -25.09 37.35
C ARG A 27 47.39 -24.67 36.01
N ALA A 28 48.08 -24.94 34.89
CA ALA A 28 47.60 -24.62 33.55
C ALA A 28 46.41 -25.50 33.11
N ASP A 29 46.50 -26.82 33.28
CA ASP A 29 45.40 -27.75 32.98
C ASP A 29 44.16 -27.46 33.83
N ALA A 30 44.36 -27.13 35.11
CA ALA A 30 43.30 -26.73 36.03
C ALA A 30 42.64 -25.41 35.61
N ASN A 31 43.42 -24.39 35.22
CA ASN A 31 42.86 -23.14 34.69
C ASN A 31 42.06 -23.38 33.39
N VAL A 32 42.58 -24.19 32.46
CA VAL A 32 41.88 -24.48 31.19
C VAL A 32 40.56 -25.23 31.42
N GLU A 33 40.49 -26.13 32.40
CA GLU A 33 39.23 -26.82 32.73
C GLU A 33 38.25 -25.92 33.52
N ASP A 34 38.77 -25.08 34.41
CA ASP A 34 37.98 -24.09 35.16
C ASP A 34 37.36 -23.03 34.22
N ASP A 35 38.11 -22.52 33.24
CA ASP A 35 37.64 -21.56 32.22
C ASP A 35 36.47 -22.14 31.39
N LEU A 36 36.61 -23.40 30.96
CA LEU A 36 35.58 -24.10 30.18
C LEU A 36 34.32 -24.34 31.02
N SER A 37 34.47 -24.91 32.21
CA SER A 37 33.35 -25.36 33.05
C SER A 37 32.60 -24.24 33.77
N LEU A 38 33.27 -23.14 34.16
CA LEU A 38 32.66 -22.03 34.88
C LEU A 38 32.19 -20.88 33.98
N THR A 39 32.92 -20.59 32.90
CA THR A 39 32.72 -19.35 32.13
C THR A 39 32.15 -19.61 30.73
N GLY A 40 32.68 -20.59 30.00
CA GLY A 40 32.27 -20.86 28.62
C GLY A 40 30.96 -21.68 28.49
N TYR A 41 30.85 -22.78 29.25
CA TYR A 41 29.88 -23.84 28.94
C TYR A 41 28.86 -24.15 30.04
N ARG A 42 28.81 -23.33 31.11
CA ARG A 42 27.98 -23.57 32.31
C ARG A 42 26.54 -24.02 31.98
N ASP A 43 25.92 -23.32 31.04
CA ASP A 43 24.50 -23.48 30.67
C ASP A 43 24.30 -24.25 29.35
N ARG A 44 25.34 -24.94 28.84
CA ARG A 44 25.34 -25.62 27.51
C ARG A 44 25.33 -27.15 27.56
N VAL A 45 25.27 -27.77 28.75
CA VAL A 45 25.42 -29.23 28.97
C VAL A 45 24.59 -30.07 27.98
N ILE A 46 23.30 -29.77 27.81
CA ILE A 46 22.41 -30.51 26.91
C ILE A 46 22.80 -30.34 25.44
N ILE A 47 23.26 -29.15 25.04
CA ILE A 47 23.65 -28.84 23.66
C ILE A 47 24.97 -29.54 23.31
N GLU A 48 25.97 -29.49 24.18
CA GLU A 48 27.26 -30.17 23.94
C GLU A 48 27.10 -31.69 23.92
N LEU A 49 26.24 -32.27 24.78
CA LEU A 49 25.90 -33.70 24.73
C LEU A 49 25.20 -34.06 23.41
N ALA A 50 24.32 -33.19 22.90
CA ALA A 50 23.69 -33.39 21.59
C ALA A 50 24.69 -33.27 20.43
N GLN A 51 25.66 -32.35 20.49
CA GLN A 51 26.75 -32.27 19.51
C GLN A 51 27.59 -33.54 19.50
N ASN A 52 28.06 -34.02 20.66
CA ASN A 52 28.82 -35.27 20.76
C ASN A 52 28.04 -36.48 20.19
N ALA A 53 26.71 -36.53 20.40
CA ALA A 53 25.83 -37.55 19.83
C ALA A 53 25.65 -37.43 18.31
N SER A 54 25.53 -36.21 17.79
CA SER A 54 25.50 -35.93 16.35
C SER A 54 26.79 -36.37 15.67
N ASP A 55 27.94 -35.99 16.23
CA ASP A 55 29.25 -36.33 15.67
C ASP A 55 29.49 -37.84 15.71
N ALA A 56 29.02 -38.53 16.75
CA ALA A 56 29.07 -40.00 16.83
C ALA A 56 28.18 -40.65 15.77
N ALA A 57 26.99 -40.10 15.50
CA ALA A 57 26.11 -40.59 14.44
C ALA A 57 26.72 -40.38 13.04
N THR A 58 27.31 -39.20 12.78
CA THR A 58 28.05 -38.88 11.56
C THR A 58 29.22 -39.84 11.34
N ARG A 59 30.05 -40.11 12.37
CA ARG A 59 31.15 -41.10 12.28
C ARG A 59 30.69 -42.53 12.01
N ALA A 60 29.46 -42.88 12.40
CA ALA A 60 28.86 -44.17 12.12
C ALA A 60 28.10 -44.22 10.77
N GLY A 61 28.01 -43.10 10.03
CA GLY A 61 27.27 -43.01 8.77
C GLY A 61 25.75 -43.16 8.90
N ILE A 62 25.19 -42.89 10.09
CA ILE A 62 23.76 -43.07 10.38
C ILE A 62 23.06 -41.76 10.75
N ARG A 63 21.74 -41.73 10.58
CA ARG A 63 20.87 -40.74 11.21
C ARG A 63 20.54 -41.20 12.63
N GLY A 64 21.28 -40.68 13.61
CA GLY A 64 21.28 -41.13 14.99
C GLY A 64 20.06 -40.68 15.81
N ARG A 65 19.84 -41.41 16.90
CA ARG A 65 18.88 -41.10 17.96
C ARG A 65 19.63 -40.72 19.22
N LEU A 66 19.12 -39.72 19.93
CA LEU A 66 19.57 -39.32 21.27
C LEU A 66 18.40 -39.39 22.26
N GLU A 67 18.64 -39.93 23.45
CA GLU A 67 17.68 -39.97 24.53
C GLU A 67 18.28 -39.38 25.80
N PHE A 68 17.70 -38.27 26.26
CA PHE A 68 17.95 -37.71 27.58
C PHE A 68 16.94 -38.31 28.58
N THR A 69 17.42 -38.87 29.68
CA THR A 69 16.56 -39.25 30.82
C THR A 69 17.04 -38.55 32.08
N LEU A 70 16.18 -37.74 32.69
CA LEU A 70 16.42 -37.10 33.98
C LEU A 70 15.57 -37.81 35.04
N ASP A 71 16.20 -38.70 35.80
CA ASP A 71 15.57 -39.48 36.87
C ASP A 71 16.25 -39.21 38.21
N GLY A 72 15.46 -38.94 39.25
CA GLY A 72 15.93 -38.42 40.52
C GLY A 72 16.89 -37.23 40.35
N GLN A 73 18.13 -37.40 40.83
CA GLN A 73 19.24 -36.45 40.65
C GLN A 73 20.29 -36.95 39.63
N THR A 74 19.90 -37.76 38.64
CA THR A 74 20.81 -38.26 37.60
C THR A 74 20.30 -37.89 36.21
N LEU A 75 21.15 -37.19 35.44
CA LEU A 75 20.97 -37.06 34.00
C LEU A 75 21.70 -38.20 33.28
N THR A 76 21.03 -38.86 32.35
CA THR A 76 21.67 -39.74 31.36
C THR A 76 21.40 -39.23 29.95
N ALA A 77 22.39 -39.41 29.06
CA ALA A 77 22.31 -39.06 27.64
C ALA A 77 22.81 -40.26 26.81
N THR A 78 21.88 -41.00 26.21
CA THR A 78 22.16 -42.22 25.44
C THR A 78 22.01 -41.96 23.95
N ASN A 79 23.06 -42.19 23.17
CA ASN A 79 23.04 -42.01 21.71
C ASN A 79 23.36 -43.31 20.95
N THR A 80 22.85 -43.43 19.73
CA THR A 80 23.04 -44.64 18.88
C THR A 80 24.25 -44.56 17.94
N GLY A 81 25.10 -43.56 18.05
CA GLY A 81 26.24 -43.34 17.17
C GLY A 81 27.40 -44.33 17.38
N ALA A 82 28.54 -44.00 16.77
CA ALA A 82 29.78 -44.75 16.91
C ALA A 82 30.14 -44.98 18.40
N PRO A 83 30.62 -46.18 18.77
CA PRO A 83 31.01 -46.46 20.14
C PRO A 83 32.22 -45.64 20.57
N LEU A 84 32.44 -45.56 21.89
CA LEU A 84 33.61 -44.93 22.47
C LEU A 84 34.85 -45.79 22.20
N ASP A 85 35.98 -45.18 21.86
CA ASP A 85 37.28 -45.82 21.69
C ASP A 85 38.34 -45.17 22.59
N ALA A 86 39.54 -45.77 22.63
CA ALA A 86 40.64 -45.27 23.45
C ALA A 86 41.08 -43.84 23.00
N ALA A 87 41.02 -43.54 21.71
CA ALA A 87 41.32 -42.22 21.16
C ALA A 87 40.31 -41.15 21.60
N GLY A 88 39.02 -41.50 21.70
CA GLY A 88 37.98 -40.66 22.26
C GLY A 88 38.17 -40.38 23.75
N VAL A 89 38.58 -41.38 24.53
CA VAL A 89 38.92 -41.19 25.95
C VAL A 89 40.17 -40.30 26.12
N GLU A 90 41.23 -40.54 25.35
CA GLU A 90 42.43 -39.68 25.34
C GLU A 90 42.07 -38.24 24.93
N SER A 91 41.22 -38.05 23.93
CA SER A 91 40.77 -36.72 23.50
C SER A 91 39.92 -35.98 24.54
N ILE A 92 39.06 -36.67 25.30
CA ILE A 92 38.36 -36.07 26.45
C ILE A 92 39.37 -35.70 27.55
N SER A 93 40.38 -36.55 27.77
CA SER A 93 41.33 -36.38 28.86
C SER A 93 42.52 -35.45 28.59
N VAL A 94 42.81 -35.03 27.36
CA VAL A 94 43.90 -34.07 27.08
C VAL A 94 43.38 -32.64 26.81
N ALA A 95 44.02 -31.62 27.40
CA ALA A 95 43.63 -30.23 27.21
C ALA A 95 44.00 -29.70 25.81
N ARG A 96 43.00 -29.33 25.01
CA ARG A 96 43.14 -28.66 23.69
C ARG A 96 44.00 -29.40 22.64
N ALA A 97 44.32 -30.67 22.83
CA ALA A 97 45.02 -31.47 21.82
C ALA A 97 44.02 -32.02 20.80
N SER A 98 43.86 -31.33 19.65
CA SER A 98 43.09 -31.86 18.52
C SER A 98 43.86 -33.02 17.87
N SER A 99 43.40 -34.26 18.08
CA SER A 99 44.08 -35.49 17.65
C SER A 99 43.80 -35.91 16.20
N LYS A 100 43.34 -34.98 15.34
CA LYS A 100 43.09 -35.22 13.91
C LYS A 100 43.93 -34.28 13.05
N VAL A 101 44.91 -34.86 12.33
CA VAL A 101 45.74 -34.15 11.34
C VAL A 101 45.15 -34.27 9.92
N ASP A 102 44.46 -35.38 9.62
CA ASP A 102 44.20 -35.83 8.24
C ASP A 102 42.71 -35.97 7.82
N ASP A 103 41.76 -35.77 8.73
CA ASP A 103 40.30 -35.88 8.43
C ASP A 103 39.67 -34.49 8.18
N ALA A 104 39.50 -34.11 6.92
CA ALA A 104 38.93 -32.81 6.54
C ALA A 104 37.41 -32.67 6.83
N ASP A 105 36.67 -33.78 6.82
CA ASP A 105 35.20 -33.77 6.90
C ASP A 105 34.63 -33.78 8.34
N THR A 106 35.48 -33.87 9.38
CA THR A 106 35.02 -33.91 10.78
C THR A 106 35.15 -32.55 11.48
N VAL A 107 34.13 -31.69 11.37
CA VAL A 107 34.07 -30.42 12.10
C VAL A 107 33.84 -30.64 13.60
N GLY A 108 34.94 -30.86 14.36
CA GLY A 108 34.87 -31.06 15.81
C GLY A 108 36.21 -30.88 16.53
N ARG A 109 36.30 -29.89 17.42
CA ARG A 109 37.36 -29.85 18.46
C ARG A 109 36.97 -30.84 19.57
N PHE A 110 37.28 -32.11 19.34
CA PHE A 110 36.99 -33.21 20.27
C PHE A 110 37.50 -32.92 21.70
N GLY A 111 36.78 -33.43 22.70
CA GLY A 111 37.07 -33.24 24.13
C GLY A 111 36.63 -31.89 24.72
N VAL A 112 36.74 -30.77 23.98
CA VAL A 112 36.53 -29.42 24.54
C VAL A 112 35.10 -29.20 25.04
N GLY A 113 34.09 -29.64 24.29
CA GLY A 113 32.67 -29.49 24.68
C GLY A 113 32.25 -30.39 25.86
N PHE A 114 32.94 -31.52 26.07
CA PHE A 114 32.60 -32.44 27.17
C PHE A 114 32.89 -31.83 28.55
N ALA A 115 33.81 -30.86 28.64
CA ALA A 115 34.07 -30.10 29.88
C ALA A 115 32.83 -29.37 30.43
N ALA A 116 31.79 -29.14 29.60
CA ALA A 116 30.51 -28.60 30.03
C ALA A 116 29.88 -29.42 31.19
N VAL A 117 30.00 -30.74 31.19
CA VAL A 117 29.33 -31.59 32.20
C VAL A 117 29.81 -31.30 33.63
N LEU A 118 31.02 -30.76 33.79
CA LEU A 118 31.58 -30.38 35.09
C LEU A 118 30.90 -29.16 35.73
N SER A 119 30.06 -28.42 34.99
CA SER A 119 29.20 -27.41 35.62
C SER A 119 28.15 -28.06 36.53
N VAL A 120 27.68 -29.27 36.20
CA VAL A 120 26.57 -29.96 36.87
C VAL A 120 26.94 -31.24 37.63
N THR A 121 28.08 -31.88 37.35
CA THR A 121 28.52 -33.10 38.05
C THR A 121 30.00 -33.07 38.48
N ASP A 122 30.35 -33.94 39.43
CA ASP A 122 31.70 -34.22 39.91
C ASP A 122 32.16 -35.67 39.59
N LEU A 123 31.24 -36.48 39.04
CA LEU A 123 31.38 -37.92 38.82
C LEU A 123 30.85 -38.33 37.42
N PRO A 124 31.29 -37.68 36.31
CA PRO A 124 30.81 -38.06 34.98
C PRO A 124 31.33 -39.45 34.59
N ALA A 125 30.44 -40.27 34.04
CA ALA A 125 30.78 -41.58 33.50
C ALA A 125 30.27 -41.74 32.06
N ILE A 126 30.95 -42.58 31.28
CA ILE A 126 30.50 -43.00 29.94
C ILE A 126 30.58 -44.52 29.87
N SER A 127 29.47 -45.15 29.49
CA SER A 127 29.41 -46.59 29.18
C SER A 127 29.07 -46.75 27.69
N SER A 128 29.81 -47.59 26.99
CA SER A 128 29.64 -47.87 25.56
C SER A 128 29.73 -49.38 25.30
N THR A 129 29.45 -49.83 24.07
CA THR A 129 29.49 -51.26 23.72
C THR A 129 30.91 -51.86 23.78
N THR A 130 31.92 -51.01 23.86
CA THR A 130 33.37 -51.31 23.95
C THR A 130 33.90 -51.37 25.38
N GLY A 131 33.16 -50.84 26.37
CA GLY A 131 33.62 -50.71 27.75
C GLY A 131 33.12 -49.43 28.42
N SER A 132 33.57 -49.19 29.65
CA SER A 132 33.12 -48.09 30.49
C SER A 132 34.28 -47.32 31.15
N VAL A 133 34.17 -45.99 31.17
CA VAL A 133 35.14 -45.05 31.76
C VAL A 133 34.41 -44.08 32.67
N ARG A 134 35.11 -43.55 33.68
CA ARG A 134 34.58 -42.53 34.58
C ARG A 134 35.68 -41.54 35.00
N TRP A 135 35.25 -40.36 35.44
CA TRP A 135 36.10 -39.39 36.12
C TRP A 135 35.47 -39.05 37.47
N SER A 136 36.28 -38.55 38.39
CA SER A 136 35.87 -38.37 39.79
C SER A 136 36.70 -37.28 40.44
N ARG A 137 36.06 -36.19 40.88
CA ARG A 137 36.77 -35.10 41.57
C ARG A 137 37.41 -35.56 42.88
N LEU A 138 36.82 -36.56 43.56
CA LEU A 138 37.36 -37.11 44.79
C LEU A 138 38.66 -37.90 44.52
N GLU A 139 38.62 -38.86 43.60
CA GLU A 139 39.79 -39.70 43.28
C GLU A 139 40.88 -38.90 42.54
N ALA A 140 40.50 -37.91 41.72
CA ALA A 140 41.44 -36.95 41.14
C ALA A 140 42.17 -36.14 42.24
N ARG A 141 41.46 -35.72 43.30
CA ARG A 141 42.07 -35.01 44.43
C ARG A 141 42.96 -35.93 45.26
N SER A 142 42.57 -37.18 45.50
CA SER A 142 43.42 -38.17 46.16
C SER A 142 44.72 -38.42 45.38
N ALA A 143 44.63 -38.67 44.08
CA ALA A 143 45.80 -38.94 43.24
C ALA A 143 46.76 -37.73 43.08
N VAL A 144 46.25 -36.50 43.22
CA VAL A 144 47.09 -35.29 43.29
C VAL A 144 47.69 -35.09 44.68
N ALA A 145 46.96 -35.40 45.75
CA ALA A 145 47.45 -35.29 47.13
C ALA A 145 48.53 -36.34 47.50
N GLU A 146 48.69 -37.40 46.71
CA GLU A 146 49.80 -38.36 46.79
C GLU A 146 51.12 -37.81 46.19
N ILE A 147 51.12 -36.60 45.62
CA ILE A 147 52.28 -35.96 44.96
C ILE A 147 52.68 -34.72 45.77
N ALA A 148 53.74 -34.85 46.56
CA ALA A 148 54.23 -33.77 47.44
C ALA A 148 54.61 -32.49 46.67
N GLU A 149 55.11 -32.64 45.45
CA GLU A 149 55.47 -31.55 44.54
C GLU A 149 54.25 -30.69 44.12
N LEU A 150 53.02 -31.15 44.37
CA LEU A 150 51.77 -30.44 44.07
C LEU A 150 51.05 -29.88 45.30
N GLU A 151 51.56 -30.08 46.52
CA GLU A 151 50.86 -29.68 47.76
C GLU A 151 50.59 -28.17 47.82
N ASP A 152 51.61 -27.33 47.62
CA ASP A 152 51.49 -25.87 47.61
C ASP A 152 50.46 -25.37 46.57
N GLU A 153 50.47 -25.95 45.36
CA GLU A 153 49.52 -25.60 44.30
C GLU A 153 48.09 -26.06 44.65
N LEU A 154 47.93 -27.26 45.20
CA LEU A 154 46.63 -27.79 45.61
C LEU A 154 46.03 -26.91 46.72
N ILE A 155 46.84 -26.47 47.68
CA ILE A 155 46.44 -25.53 48.74
C ILE A 155 46.09 -24.16 48.14
N ALA A 156 46.95 -23.59 47.30
CA ALA A 156 46.72 -22.29 46.65
C ALA A 156 45.46 -22.26 45.77
N ARG A 157 45.08 -23.39 45.16
CA ARG A 157 43.83 -23.56 44.39
C ARG A 157 42.59 -23.84 45.25
N GLY A 158 42.70 -23.82 46.58
CA GLY A 158 41.59 -24.16 47.48
C GLY A 158 41.14 -25.62 47.33
N ASN A 159 42.08 -26.52 47.06
CA ASN A 159 41.89 -27.95 46.79
C ASN A 159 41.13 -28.31 45.50
N ARG A 160 41.05 -27.39 44.53
CA ARG A 160 40.48 -27.67 43.20
C ARG A 160 41.50 -28.39 42.30
N VAL A 161 41.05 -29.44 41.63
CA VAL A 161 41.81 -30.25 40.67
C VAL A 161 41.05 -30.37 39.35
N PRO A 162 41.73 -30.50 38.19
CA PRO A 162 41.09 -30.78 36.94
C PRO A 162 40.69 -32.27 36.87
N VAL A 163 39.41 -32.51 36.66
CA VAL A 163 38.71 -33.79 36.79
C VAL A 163 38.86 -34.64 35.53
N LEU A 164 38.72 -34.06 34.33
CA LEU A 164 38.74 -34.85 33.09
C LEU A 164 40.15 -35.31 32.70
N ARG A 165 41.19 -34.69 33.24
CA ARG A 165 42.60 -35.05 33.00
C ARG A 165 42.97 -36.42 33.55
N LEU A 166 42.23 -36.95 34.53
CA LEU A 166 42.50 -38.21 35.21
C LEU A 166 41.36 -39.21 34.97
N PRO A 167 41.37 -40.00 33.87
CA PRO A 167 40.38 -41.04 33.63
C PRO A 167 40.60 -42.24 34.55
N PHE A 168 39.51 -42.88 34.96
CA PHE A 168 39.50 -44.11 35.75
C PHE A 168 38.66 -45.19 35.06
N SER A 169 39.07 -46.45 35.24
CA SER A 169 38.27 -47.61 34.84
C SER A 169 36.95 -47.65 35.60
N SER A 170 35.88 -48.08 34.93
CA SER A 170 34.55 -48.23 35.53
C SER A 170 34.07 -49.67 35.43
N ASP A 171 33.68 -50.25 36.56
CA ASP A 171 33.02 -51.57 36.63
C ASP A 171 31.55 -51.54 36.17
N ALA A 172 31.04 -50.37 35.77
CA ALA A 172 29.72 -50.25 35.14
C ALA A 172 29.68 -51.09 33.85
N PRO A 173 28.65 -51.94 33.65
CA PRO A 173 28.60 -52.82 32.49
C PRO A 173 28.56 -52.04 31.17
N ALA A 174 29.27 -52.54 30.17
CA ALA A 174 29.18 -52.06 28.79
C ALA A 174 27.71 -52.03 28.32
N THR A 175 27.33 -50.99 27.59
CA THR A 175 25.97 -50.87 27.05
C THR A 175 25.73 -51.95 25.99
N LEU A 176 24.51 -52.50 25.94
CA LEU A 176 24.16 -53.47 24.90
C LEU A 176 24.02 -52.83 23.50
N ARG A 177 23.80 -51.51 23.45
CA ARG A 177 23.71 -50.69 22.22
C ARG A 177 24.10 -49.25 22.53
N GLY A 178 24.79 -48.59 21.59
CA GLY A 178 25.09 -47.15 21.64
C GLY A 178 26.02 -46.75 22.79
N THR A 179 26.06 -45.45 23.08
CA THR A 179 26.91 -44.86 24.13
C THR A 179 26.08 -44.00 25.07
N THR A 180 26.15 -44.27 26.37
CA THR A 180 25.44 -43.57 27.44
C THR A 180 26.42 -42.76 28.29
N VAL A 181 26.23 -41.44 28.34
CA VAL A 181 26.84 -40.57 29.35
C VAL A 181 25.93 -40.54 30.58
N THR A 182 26.48 -40.71 31.78
CA THR A 182 25.77 -40.69 33.06
C THR A 182 26.37 -39.62 33.96
N LEU A 183 25.53 -38.70 34.44
CA LEU A 183 25.92 -37.50 35.18
C LEU A 183 25.07 -37.41 36.48
N PRO A 184 25.57 -37.92 37.62
CA PRO A 184 24.98 -37.67 38.93
C PRO A 184 25.11 -36.17 39.25
N LEU A 185 23.99 -35.47 39.41
CA LEU A 185 23.96 -34.02 39.54
C LEU A 185 24.40 -33.62 40.96
N ARG A 186 25.29 -32.64 41.05
CA ARG A 186 25.99 -32.24 42.28
C ARG A 186 25.04 -31.76 43.38
N ASP A 187 24.02 -31.01 42.99
CA ASP A 187 23.18 -30.22 43.88
C ASP A 187 21.84 -29.84 43.19
N VAL A 188 20.99 -29.12 43.91
CA VAL A 188 19.67 -28.69 43.42
C VAL A 188 19.78 -27.65 42.30
N ASP A 189 20.80 -26.78 42.32
CA ASP A 189 20.99 -25.76 41.29
C ASP A 189 21.40 -26.42 39.95
N ALA A 190 22.24 -27.45 40.00
CA ALA A 190 22.57 -28.31 38.86
C ALA A 190 21.33 -29.03 38.30
N PHE A 191 20.45 -29.55 39.16
CA PHE A 191 19.17 -30.13 38.72
C PHE A 191 18.27 -29.09 38.03
N VAL A 192 18.11 -27.90 38.61
CA VAL A 192 17.30 -26.81 38.04
C VAL A 192 17.88 -26.32 36.70
N ALA A 193 19.21 -26.20 36.60
CA ALA A 193 19.89 -25.81 35.37
C ALA A 193 19.73 -26.86 34.24
N VAL A 194 19.87 -28.16 34.55
CA VAL A 194 19.64 -29.25 33.59
C VAL A 194 18.18 -29.30 33.16
N ARG A 195 17.24 -29.18 34.12
CA ARG A 195 15.79 -29.15 33.84
C ARG A 195 15.46 -28.01 32.87
N SER A 196 15.90 -26.80 33.17
CA SER A 196 15.72 -25.61 32.32
C SER A 196 16.27 -25.80 30.89
N GLN A 197 17.44 -26.44 30.73
CA GLN A 197 18.02 -26.74 29.42
C GLN A 197 17.25 -27.80 28.62
N LEU A 198 16.62 -28.78 29.29
CA LEU A 198 15.78 -29.79 28.64
C LEU A 198 14.42 -29.20 28.25
N ASP A 199 13.80 -28.44 29.14
CA ASP A 199 12.51 -27.79 28.91
C ASP A 199 12.63 -26.75 27.78
N GLY A 200 13.73 -25.97 27.78
CA GLY A 200 14.08 -24.99 26.76
C GLY A 200 14.69 -25.54 25.47
N LEU A 201 14.73 -26.86 25.26
CA LEU A 201 15.33 -27.45 24.05
C LEU A 201 14.53 -27.06 22.79
N ASP A 202 15.21 -26.69 21.71
CA ASP A 202 14.61 -26.17 20.49
C ASP A 202 14.56 -27.26 19.38
N PRO A 203 13.40 -27.54 18.75
CA PRO A 203 13.30 -28.45 17.60
C PRO A 203 14.30 -28.16 16.46
N MET A 204 14.68 -26.89 16.27
CA MET A 204 15.68 -26.46 15.28
C MET A 204 17.07 -27.08 15.50
N LEU A 205 17.33 -27.64 16.69
CA LEU A 205 18.56 -28.37 17.00
C LEU A 205 18.81 -29.54 16.01
N LEU A 206 17.73 -30.18 15.51
CA LEU A 206 17.80 -31.24 14.49
C LEU A 206 18.20 -30.75 13.09
N LEU A 207 18.13 -29.44 12.83
CA LEU A 207 18.65 -28.80 11.62
C LEU A 207 20.09 -28.31 11.81
N THR A 208 20.48 -27.90 13.02
CA THR A 208 21.87 -27.53 13.33
C THR A 208 22.79 -28.74 13.51
N LEU A 209 22.23 -29.90 13.89
CA LEU A 209 22.94 -31.15 14.17
C LEU A 209 22.47 -32.25 13.19
N PRO A 210 22.95 -32.24 11.93
CA PRO A 210 22.40 -33.09 10.87
C PRO A 210 22.58 -34.59 11.11
N GLY A 211 23.52 -34.99 11.98
CA GLY A 211 23.70 -36.39 12.39
C GLY A 211 22.54 -36.94 13.22
N LEU A 212 21.71 -36.10 13.83
CA LEU A 212 20.53 -36.54 14.62
C LEU A 212 19.24 -36.49 13.79
N GLY A 213 18.38 -37.50 13.97
CA GLY A 213 17.00 -37.54 13.45
C GLY A 213 15.92 -37.49 14.51
N GLU A 214 16.22 -37.96 15.72
CA GLU A 214 15.30 -37.97 16.87
C GLU A 214 16.05 -37.58 18.16
N ILE A 215 15.42 -36.71 18.96
CA ILE A 215 15.80 -36.47 20.37
C ILE A 215 14.58 -36.77 21.24
N VAL A 216 14.72 -37.71 22.18
CA VAL A 216 13.68 -38.04 23.17
C VAL A 216 14.08 -37.50 24.54
N ILE A 217 13.13 -36.90 25.24
CA ILE A 217 13.30 -36.43 26.62
C ILE A 217 12.35 -37.24 27.51
N ARG A 218 12.95 -37.97 28.45
CA ARG A 218 12.25 -38.72 29.50
C ARG A 218 12.51 -38.12 30.87
N THR A 219 11.52 -38.28 31.73
CA THR A 219 11.57 -37.92 33.14
C THR A 219 10.86 -39.00 33.96
N ALA A 220 10.80 -38.87 35.29
CA ALA A 220 10.24 -39.90 36.17
C ALA A 220 8.76 -40.31 35.87
N GLY A 221 8.04 -39.54 35.04
CA GLY A 221 6.69 -39.89 34.56
C GLY A 221 6.62 -40.66 33.23
N GLY A 222 7.72 -40.80 32.48
CA GLY A 222 7.76 -41.46 31.16
C GLY A 222 8.44 -40.63 30.07
N VAL A 223 7.98 -40.75 28.83
CA VAL A 223 8.34 -39.79 27.76
C VAL A 223 7.55 -38.52 27.97
N GLU A 224 8.24 -37.39 28.13
CA GLU A 224 7.62 -36.08 28.32
C GLU A 224 7.60 -35.29 26.99
N ARG A 225 8.66 -35.43 26.19
CA ARG A 225 8.81 -34.71 24.91
C ARG A 225 9.61 -35.54 23.91
N THR A 226 9.35 -35.33 22.62
CA THR A 226 10.10 -35.97 21.53
C THR A 226 10.17 -35.02 20.36
N LEU A 227 11.39 -34.79 19.86
CA LEU A 227 11.72 -33.95 18.73
C LEU A 227 12.09 -34.86 17.55
N THR A 228 11.43 -34.70 16.41
CA THR A 228 11.77 -35.43 15.17
C THR A 228 11.73 -34.53 13.95
N LEU A 229 12.50 -34.89 12.92
CA LEU A 229 12.63 -34.14 11.67
C LEU A 229 12.31 -35.05 10.48
N THR A 230 11.23 -34.74 9.76
CA THR A 230 10.86 -35.33 8.47
C THR A 230 11.21 -34.35 7.35
N ALA A 231 11.87 -34.82 6.29
CA ALA A 231 12.29 -33.97 5.16
C ALA A 231 11.76 -34.52 3.82
N ASN A 232 11.27 -33.61 2.97
CA ASN A 232 10.88 -33.86 1.59
C ASN A 232 11.54 -32.81 0.68
N GLY A 233 12.77 -33.11 0.24
CA GLY A 233 13.65 -32.13 -0.40
C GLY A 233 13.94 -30.95 0.53
N ASP A 234 13.66 -29.74 0.06
CA ASP A 234 13.84 -28.50 0.84
C ASP A 234 12.67 -28.20 1.81
N HIS A 235 11.54 -28.93 1.75
CA HIS A 235 10.47 -28.80 2.75
C HIS A 235 10.77 -29.72 3.94
N VAL A 236 10.77 -29.18 5.16
CA VAL A 236 11.02 -29.91 6.40
C VAL A 236 9.87 -29.70 7.37
N VAL A 237 9.41 -30.81 7.97
CA VAL A 237 8.47 -30.79 9.09
C VAL A 237 9.22 -31.18 10.36
N LEU A 238 9.28 -30.25 11.32
CA LEU A 238 9.77 -30.51 12.67
C LEU A 238 8.58 -30.79 13.58
N HIS A 239 8.59 -31.94 14.25
CA HIS A 239 7.58 -32.28 15.26
C HIS A 239 8.13 -32.07 16.67
N ASP A 240 7.38 -31.36 17.50
CA ASP A 240 7.67 -31.16 18.93
C ASP A 240 6.53 -31.71 19.79
N GLY A 241 6.77 -32.83 20.49
CA GLY A 241 5.72 -33.52 21.25
C GLY A 241 4.54 -33.94 20.35
N GLY A 242 4.82 -34.24 19.07
CA GLY A 242 3.85 -34.53 18.03
C GLY A 242 3.29 -33.30 17.28
N ARG A 243 3.48 -32.07 17.78
CA ARG A 243 3.01 -30.83 17.12
C ARG A 243 3.90 -30.52 15.90
N PRO A 244 3.39 -30.52 14.65
CA PRO A 244 4.19 -30.20 13.47
C PRO A 244 4.43 -28.70 13.36
N SER A 245 5.57 -28.35 12.75
CA SER A 245 5.89 -27.02 12.23
C SER A 245 6.58 -27.18 10.88
N HIS A 246 6.16 -26.40 9.89
CA HIS A 246 6.60 -26.53 8.50
C HIS A 246 7.64 -25.45 8.17
N TRP A 247 8.69 -25.86 7.46
CA TRP A 247 9.86 -25.02 7.20
C TRP A 247 10.37 -25.22 5.78
N ARG A 248 10.56 -24.13 5.04
CA ARG A 248 11.31 -24.15 3.78
C ARG A 248 12.77 -23.89 4.08
N ILE A 249 13.61 -24.89 3.84
CA ILE A 249 15.05 -24.84 4.09
C ILE A 249 15.77 -24.40 2.82
N ALA A 250 16.69 -23.44 2.94
CA ALA A 250 17.53 -22.98 1.85
C ALA A 250 19.00 -22.99 2.25
N ARG A 251 19.82 -23.67 1.44
CA ARG A 251 21.24 -23.88 1.73
C ARG A 251 22.14 -23.20 0.70
N GLY A 252 23.36 -22.88 1.12
CA GLY A 252 24.46 -22.50 0.26
C GLY A 252 25.78 -22.77 0.96
N GLU A 253 26.77 -23.23 0.21
CA GLU A 253 28.11 -23.56 0.71
C GLU A 253 29.17 -23.23 -0.34
N GLY A 254 30.42 -23.17 0.08
CA GLY A 254 31.56 -22.99 -0.81
C GLY A 254 32.86 -22.70 -0.09
N GLN A 255 33.92 -22.44 -0.86
CA GLN A 255 35.23 -22.12 -0.30
C GLN A 255 35.30 -20.65 0.19
N VAL A 256 36.01 -20.45 1.29
CA VAL A 256 36.40 -19.14 1.85
C VAL A 256 37.73 -18.72 1.21
N PRO A 257 37.86 -17.51 0.66
CA PRO A 257 39.15 -17.00 0.18
C PRO A 257 40.20 -16.97 1.31
N ALA A 258 41.41 -17.48 1.05
CA ALA A 258 42.43 -17.67 2.07
C ALA A 258 42.87 -16.35 2.75
N GLU A 259 42.77 -15.24 2.03
CA GLU A 259 43.00 -13.89 2.55
C GLU A 259 42.07 -13.52 3.71
N LEU A 260 40.84 -14.07 3.78
CA LEU A 260 39.90 -13.85 4.88
C LEU A 260 40.19 -14.74 6.10
N LEU A 261 41.13 -15.68 5.98
CA LEU A 261 41.54 -16.61 7.03
C LEU A 261 42.91 -16.28 7.62
N ALA A 262 43.66 -15.32 7.05
CA ALA A 262 45.05 -15.04 7.40
C ALA A 262 45.27 -14.78 8.91
N ASP A 263 44.35 -14.07 9.56
CA ASP A 263 44.40 -13.75 11.00
C ASP A 263 43.72 -14.81 11.91
N ARG A 264 43.21 -15.91 11.35
CA ARG A 264 42.60 -17.02 12.13
C ARG A 264 43.66 -18.03 12.58
N PRO A 265 43.43 -18.79 13.68
CA PRO A 265 44.30 -19.88 14.10
C PRO A 265 44.51 -20.91 12.98
N LEU A 266 45.70 -21.51 12.89
CA LEU A 266 46.07 -22.45 11.81
C LEU A 266 45.11 -23.65 11.66
N GLU A 267 44.48 -24.12 12.75
CA GLU A 267 43.41 -25.11 12.68
C GLU A 267 42.23 -24.62 11.82
N GLU A 268 41.79 -23.38 12.04
CA GLU A 268 40.64 -22.76 11.36
C GLU A 268 40.99 -22.39 9.91
N GLN A 269 42.25 -22.06 9.62
CA GLN A 269 42.73 -21.85 8.25
C GLN A 269 42.62 -23.11 7.37
N ARG A 270 42.68 -24.32 7.97
CA ARG A 270 42.50 -25.59 7.24
C ARG A 270 41.04 -25.86 6.87
N PHE A 271 40.08 -25.29 7.60
CA PHE A 271 38.65 -25.44 7.34
C PHE A 271 38.09 -24.26 6.53
N ALA A 272 38.62 -24.09 5.32
CA ALA A 272 38.28 -22.98 4.41
C ALA A 272 36.90 -23.11 3.73
N ILE A 273 35.87 -23.56 4.46
CA ILE A 273 34.50 -23.72 3.94
C ILE A 273 33.56 -22.77 4.67
N TRP A 274 32.73 -22.05 3.91
CA TRP A 274 31.55 -21.38 4.45
C TRP A 274 30.31 -22.21 4.14
N ALA A 275 29.36 -22.21 5.07
CA ALA A 275 28.03 -22.76 4.88
C ALA A 275 26.98 -21.83 5.50
N VAL A 276 25.82 -21.77 4.86
CA VAL A 276 24.63 -21.01 5.25
C VAL A 276 23.42 -21.91 5.07
N THR A 277 22.58 -21.99 6.08
CA THR A 277 21.22 -22.55 6.02
C THR A 277 20.25 -21.54 6.60
N TRP A 278 19.28 -21.11 5.79
CA TRP A 278 18.07 -20.47 6.27
C TRP A 278 16.97 -21.52 6.47
N ALA A 279 16.20 -21.40 7.54
CA ALA A 279 14.92 -22.09 7.70
C ALA A 279 13.82 -21.03 7.83
N ILE A 280 12.98 -20.96 6.80
CA ILE A 280 11.86 -20.01 6.69
C ILE A 280 10.59 -20.72 7.19
N PRO A 281 9.87 -20.17 8.18
CA PRO A 281 8.62 -20.76 8.64
C PRO A 281 7.53 -20.63 7.56
N VAL A 282 6.88 -21.74 7.21
CA VAL A 282 5.83 -21.79 6.18
C VAL A 282 4.59 -22.57 6.64
N ASP A 283 3.51 -22.52 5.87
CA ASP A 283 2.37 -23.43 5.97
C ASP A 283 2.59 -24.72 5.11
N ALA A 284 1.54 -25.50 4.90
CA ALA A 284 1.58 -26.69 4.07
C ALA A 284 1.67 -26.40 2.55
N ASP A 285 1.35 -25.17 2.13
CA ASP A 285 1.36 -24.68 0.74
C ASP A 285 2.62 -23.84 0.44
N ASP A 286 3.63 -23.87 1.32
CA ASP A 286 4.86 -23.06 1.30
C ASP A 286 4.67 -21.53 1.44
N ARG A 287 3.50 -21.03 1.89
CA ARG A 287 3.33 -19.60 2.20
C ARG A 287 4.06 -19.23 3.48
N VAL A 288 4.71 -18.06 3.53
CA VAL A 288 5.49 -17.63 4.70
C VAL A 288 4.60 -17.18 5.85
N VAL A 289 4.69 -17.89 6.98
CA VAL A 289 3.92 -17.60 8.21
C VAL A 289 4.78 -16.88 9.25
N ALA A 290 4.22 -16.57 10.42
CA ALA A 290 4.99 -15.99 11.53
C ALA A 290 5.96 -17.03 12.14
N LEU A 291 7.13 -16.58 12.59
CA LEU A 291 8.07 -17.41 13.33
C LEU A 291 7.42 -17.93 14.64
N PRO A 292 7.47 -19.24 14.95
CA PRO A 292 6.91 -19.75 16.19
C PRO A 292 7.62 -19.15 17.41
N ALA A 293 6.84 -18.59 18.35
CA ALA A 293 7.37 -17.82 19.49
C ALA A 293 8.28 -18.60 20.47
N ALA A 294 8.39 -19.93 20.32
CA ALA A 294 9.32 -20.77 21.07
C ALA A 294 10.73 -20.85 20.43
N VAL A 295 10.93 -20.33 19.22
CA VAL A 295 12.20 -20.39 18.48
C VAL A 295 13.01 -19.12 18.72
N PRO A 296 14.22 -19.20 19.33
CA PRO A 296 15.05 -18.03 19.58
C PRO A 296 15.46 -17.25 18.31
N GLN A 297 15.17 -15.95 18.32
CA GLN A 297 15.54 -14.96 17.30
C GLN A 297 17.01 -14.51 17.44
N VAL A 298 17.92 -15.45 17.16
CA VAL A 298 19.38 -15.23 17.14
C VAL A 298 20.03 -15.96 15.98
N VAL A 299 21.19 -15.48 15.56
CA VAL A 299 22.07 -16.18 14.60
C VAL A 299 22.65 -17.43 15.26
N ARG A 300 22.90 -18.49 14.47
CA ARG A 300 23.42 -19.78 14.97
C ARG A 300 24.68 -20.18 14.22
N ALA A 301 25.71 -20.65 14.94
CA ALA A 301 27.03 -20.91 14.37
C ALA A 301 27.80 -22.12 14.96
N PRO A 302 27.33 -23.37 14.78
CA PRO A 302 26.01 -23.77 14.29
C PRO A 302 24.96 -23.79 15.42
N THR A 303 25.38 -23.71 16.68
CA THR A 303 24.50 -23.59 17.86
C THR A 303 24.03 -22.15 18.05
N VAL A 304 22.95 -21.97 18.83
CA VAL A 304 22.47 -20.68 19.37
C VAL A 304 23.65 -19.79 19.84
N THR A 305 23.64 -18.51 19.47
CA THR A 305 24.56 -17.46 19.94
C THR A 305 23.79 -16.37 20.70
N ASP A 306 24.49 -15.44 21.35
CA ASP A 306 23.87 -14.24 21.94
C ASP A 306 23.74 -13.06 20.93
N ASP A 307 23.96 -13.28 19.63
CA ASP A 307 23.82 -12.27 18.58
C ASP A 307 22.40 -12.31 17.97
N PRO A 308 21.57 -11.25 18.18
CA PRO A 308 20.17 -11.26 17.75
C PRO A 308 19.96 -11.34 16.24
N LEU A 309 18.75 -11.75 15.85
CA LEU A 309 18.29 -11.80 14.47
C LEU A 309 16.82 -11.35 14.41
N THR A 310 16.55 -10.11 13.99
CA THR A 310 15.19 -9.56 13.97
C THR A 310 14.33 -10.07 12.82
N ILE A 311 14.98 -10.59 11.75
CA ILE A 311 14.33 -11.26 10.62
C ILE A 311 13.59 -12.52 11.12
N PRO A 312 12.32 -12.77 10.76
CA PRO A 312 11.50 -13.86 11.30
C PRO A 312 11.77 -15.22 10.63
N ALA A 313 13.04 -15.58 10.47
CA ALA A 313 13.51 -16.86 9.97
C ALA A 313 14.80 -17.26 10.70
N VAL A 314 15.14 -18.55 10.75
CA VAL A 314 16.34 -19.00 11.46
C VAL A 314 17.55 -19.06 10.53
N LEU A 315 18.63 -18.36 10.88
CA LEU A 315 19.91 -18.41 10.20
C LEU A 315 20.90 -19.30 10.95
N ILE A 316 21.39 -20.34 10.29
CA ILE A 316 22.50 -21.19 10.74
C ILE A 316 23.65 -20.97 9.75
N ALA A 317 24.78 -20.43 10.19
CA ALA A 317 25.90 -20.12 9.30
C ALA A 317 27.26 -20.21 10.00
N THR A 318 28.31 -20.47 9.22
CA THR A 318 29.71 -20.62 9.67
C THR A 318 30.36 -19.27 9.99
N TYR A 319 29.72 -18.45 10.82
CA TYR A 319 30.31 -17.21 11.31
C TYR A 319 31.52 -17.49 12.22
N PRO A 320 32.59 -16.68 12.14
CA PRO A 320 33.71 -16.78 13.07
C PRO A 320 33.25 -16.43 14.48
N LEU A 321 33.46 -17.33 15.44
CA LEU A 321 33.10 -17.11 16.85
C LEU A 321 34.29 -16.64 17.70
N ASP A 322 33.93 -16.03 18.83
CA ASP A 322 34.81 -15.69 19.94
C ASP A 322 35.26 -16.94 20.74
N ALA A 323 36.16 -16.74 21.72
CA ALA A 323 36.70 -17.81 22.56
C ALA A 323 35.64 -18.52 23.43
N THR A 324 34.55 -17.84 23.82
CA THR A 324 33.43 -18.43 24.58
C THR A 324 32.42 -19.17 23.69
N ARG A 325 32.51 -19.02 22.37
CA ARG A 325 31.52 -19.50 21.38
C ARG A 325 30.10 -18.97 21.64
N ARG A 326 30.00 -17.76 22.18
CA ARG A 326 28.73 -17.07 22.44
C ARG A 326 28.50 -15.89 21.51
N ARG A 327 29.56 -15.24 21.01
CA ARG A 327 29.47 -14.09 20.11
C ARG A 327 30.18 -14.30 18.79
N ILE A 328 29.60 -13.76 17.74
CA ILE A 328 30.22 -13.63 16.43
C ILE A 328 31.29 -12.55 16.50
N THR A 329 32.48 -12.85 15.98
CA THR A 329 33.56 -11.87 15.78
C THR A 329 33.29 -11.11 14.48
N GLY A 330 33.29 -9.78 14.54
CA GLY A 330 33.14 -8.92 13.35
C GLY A 330 34.35 -8.98 12.40
N GLY A 331 34.28 -8.21 11.31
CA GLY A 331 35.32 -8.12 10.28
C GLY A 331 35.01 -8.90 9.00
N ASP A 332 35.95 -8.90 8.06
CA ASP A 332 35.72 -9.23 6.65
C ASP A 332 35.19 -10.65 6.41
N LEU A 333 35.62 -11.63 7.22
CA LEU A 333 35.09 -13.01 7.15
C LEU A 333 33.60 -13.08 7.54
N ALA A 334 33.18 -12.36 8.58
CA ALA A 334 31.77 -12.26 8.95
C ALA A 334 30.97 -11.48 7.89
N GLY A 335 31.55 -10.41 7.31
CA GLY A 335 30.97 -9.69 6.18
C GLY A 335 30.75 -10.58 4.95
N ALA A 336 31.71 -11.44 4.62
CA ALA A 336 31.60 -12.41 3.54
C ALA A 336 30.48 -13.44 3.79
N VAL A 337 30.39 -14.01 5.00
CA VAL A 337 29.32 -14.94 5.38
C VAL A 337 27.95 -14.25 5.34
N THR A 338 27.84 -13.00 5.81
CA THR A 338 26.62 -12.17 5.72
C THR A 338 26.19 -11.94 4.27
N ALA A 339 27.12 -11.63 3.36
CA ALA A 339 26.81 -11.50 1.93
C ALA A 339 26.28 -12.83 1.34
N ARG A 340 26.81 -13.98 1.79
CA ARG A 340 26.28 -15.30 1.41
C ARG A 340 24.91 -15.61 2.02
N ALA A 341 24.64 -15.14 3.25
CA ALA A 341 23.32 -15.26 3.87
C ALA A 341 22.25 -14.49 3.08
N ALA A 342 22.55 -13.25 2.66
CA ALA A 342 21.67 -12.46 1.80
C ALA A 342 21.50 -13.10 0.40
N ASP A 343 22.60 -13.55 -0.23
CA ASP A 343 22.59 -14.28 -1.51
C ASP A 343 21.64 -15.50 -1.48
N VAL A 344 21.61 -16.28 -0.38
CA VAL A 344 20.76 -17.46 -0.23
C VAL A 344 19.30 -17.09 0.01
N LEU A 345 19.01 -16.11 0.89
CA LEU A 345 17.64 -15.70 1.20
C LEU A 345 16.92 -15.14 -0.04
N ALA A 346 17.55 -14.20 -0.76
CA ALA A 346 16.94 -13.57 -1.93
C ALA A 346 16.65 -14.58 -3.06
N ARG A 347 17.56 -15.52 -3.33
CA ARG A 347 17.33 -16.62 -4.29
C ARG A 347 16.22 -17.59 -3.86
N THR A 348 15.84 -17.59 -2.58
CA THR A 348 14.78 -18.46 -2.04
C THR A 348 13.43 -17.77 -2.10
N MET A 349 13.37 -16.48 -1.75
CA MET A 349 12.15 -15.67 -1.93
C MET A 349 11.69 -15.63 -3.39
N ALA A 350 12.61 -15.61 -4.35
CA ALA A 350 12.29 -15.71 -5.79
C ALA A 350 11.74 -17.08 -6.25
N LYS A 351 11.76 -18.12 -5.40
CA LYS A 351 11.26 -19.48 -5.69
C LYS A 351 10.02 -19.87 -4.87
N LEU A 352 9.72 -19.13 -3.80
CA LEU A 352 8.54 -19.35 -2.98
C LEU A 352 7.26 -18.96 -3.73
N PRO A 353 6.08 -19.45 -3.30
CA PRO A 353 4.80 -18.92 -3.76
C PRO A 353 4.76 -17.40 -3.60
N ALA A 354 4.23 -16.68 -4.59
CA ALA A 354 4.15 -15.23 -4.56
C ALA A 354 2.97 -14.75 -3.69
N ASP A 355 3.08 -15.03 -2.40
CA ASP A 355 2.14 -14.65 -1.34
C ASP A 355 2.61 -13.37 -0.62
N PRO A 356 1.70 -12.44 -0.26
CA PRO A 356 2.05 -11.23 0.49
C PRO A 356 2.83 -11.49 1.78
N GLY A 357 2.71 -12.68 2.38
CA GLY A 357 3.49 -13.10 3.54
C GLY A 357 5.00 -13.08 3.34
N LEU A 358 5.50 -13.09 2.10
CA LEU A 358 6.92 -12.87 1.79
C LEU A 358 7.45 -11.51 2.28
N SER A 359 6.60 -10.49 2.42
CA SER A 359 7.00 -9.17 2.94
C SER A 359 7.61 -9.26 4.35
N ARG A 360 7.21 -10.26 5.14
CA ARG A 360 7.72 -10.53 6.51
C ARG A 360 9.22 -10.81 6.54
N LEU A 361 9.81 -11.25 5.42
CA LEU A 361 11.24 -11.52 5.31
C LEU A 361 12.06 -10.30 4.89
N VAL A 362 11.40 -9.18 4.55
CA VAL A 362 12.08 -7.92 4.24
C VAL A 362 12.53 -7.27 5.57
N PRO A 363 13.82 -6.97 5.76
CA PRO A 363 14.30 -6.37 7.01
C PRO A 363 13.76 -4.94 7.18
N VAL A 364 13.12 -4.67 8.32
CA VAL A 364 12.50 -3.38 8.65
C VAL A 364 12.70 -3.00 10.11
N GLY A 365 12.56 -1.70 10.40
CA GLY A 365 12.76 -1.14 11.73
C GLY A 365 14.23 -0.89 12.05
N PHE A 366 14.61 -1.01 13.32
CA PHE A 366 15.99 -0.89 13.76
C PHE A 366 16.60 -2.27 14.04
N PRO A 367 17.77 -2.60 13.47
CA PRO A 367 18.44 -3.87 13.74
C PRO A 367 18.95 -3.95 15.19
N ASN A 368 18.93 -5.15 15.76
CA ASN A 368 19.29 -5.42 17.14
C ASN A 368 20.74 -5.93 17.28
N GLY A 369 21.70 -5.22 16.65
CA GLY A 369 23.13 -5.53 16.74
C GLY A 369 23.89 -5.33 15.42
N GLU A 370 25.21 -5.51 15.47
CA GLU A 370 26.11 -5.30 14.32
C GLU A 370 25.89 -6.33 13.21
N ILE A 371 25.74 -7.62 13.57
CA ILE A 371 25.50 -8.70 12.61
C ILE A 371 24.09 -8.59 12.02
N ASP A 372 23.07 -8.32 12.84
CA ASP A 372 21.69 -8.08 12.40
C ASP A 372 21.63 -6.88 11.44
N GLY A 373 22.29 -5.76 11.76
CA GLY A 373 22.36 -4.59 10.88
C GLY A 373 23.11 -4.83 9.57
N SER A 374 24.15 -5.66 9.62
CA SER A 374 24.88 -6.09 8.41
C SER A 374 24.03 -7.00 7.53
N LEU A 375 23.24 -7.90 8.13
CA LEU A 375 22.27 -8.75 7.45
C LEU A 375 21.13 -7.91 6.83
N HIS A 376 20.59 -6.92 7.56
CA HIS A 376 19.57 -5.99 7.06
C HIS A 376 20.04 -5.32 5.77
N ALA A 377 21.20 -4.66 5.79
CA ALA A 377 21.75 -3.96 4.63
C ALA A 377 21.98 -4.92 3.45
N ALA A 378 22.66 -6.05 3.68
CA ALA A 378 22.96 -7.01 2.62
C ALA A 378 21.68 -7.64 2.02
N ILE A 379 20.66 -7.93 2.83
CA ILE A 379 19.40 -8.50 2.35
C ILE A 379 18.59 -7.47 1.56
N LEU A 380 18.49 -6.21 2.02
CA LEU A 380 17.82 -5.15 1.27
C LEU A 380 18.47 -4.92 -0.11
N ASP A 381 19.80 -4.81 -0.16
CA ASP A 381 20.57 -4.70 -1.41
C ASP A 381 20.31 -5.86 -2.38
N ARG A 382 20.20 -7.10 -1.85
CA ARG A 382 19.92 -8.29 -2.67
C ARG A 382 18.45 -8.39 -3.11
N LEU A 383 17.50 -8.02 -2.26
CA LEU A 383 16.07 -8.08 -2.60
C LEU A 383 15.67 -7.01 -3.60
N ALA A 384 16.29 -5.82 -3.58
CA ALA A 384 16.05 -4.77 -4.57
C ALA A 384 16.51 -5.16 -6.00
N GLU A 385 17.56 -5.99 -6.11
CA GLU A 385 18.07 -6.52 -7.39
C GLU A 385 17.46 -7.86 -7.83
N THR A 386 16.70 -8.53 -6.96
CA THR A 386 16.13 -9.87 -7.24
C THR A 386 14.69 -9.76 -7.73
N ALA A 387 14.35 -10.50 -8.79
CA ALA A 387 12.97 -10.59 -9.28
C ALA A 387 12.20 -11.60 -8.42
N TRP A 388 11.37 -11.12 -7.48
CA TRP A 388 10.62 -11.97 -6.54
C TRP A 388 9.18 -11.50 -6.29
N LEU A 389 8.84 -10.25 -6.59
CA LEU A 389 7.45 -9.78 -6.51
C LEU A 389 6.65 -10.30 -7.71
N PRO A 390 5.35 -10.65 -7.55
CA PRO A 390 4.48 -11.03 -8.67
C PRO A 390 4.10 -9.84 -9.56
N VAL A 391 3.44 -10.12 -10.69
CA VAL A 391 2.84 -9.12 -11.59
C VAL A 391 1.32 -9.30 -11.64
N ALA A 392 0.56 -8.21 -11.55
CA ALA A 392 -0.90 -8.22 -11.62
C ALA A 392 -1.39 -8.64 -13.02
N GLY A 393 -1.68 -9.94 -13.14
CA GLY A 393 -2.19 -10.54 -14.39
C GLY A 393 -1.44 -11.78 -14.83
N ASP A 394 -0.23 -12.00 -14.33
CA ASP A 394 0.65 -13.11 -14.70
C ASP A 394 1.23 -13.72 -13.41
N GLU A 395 0.73 -14.91 -13.05
CA GLU A 395 1.01 -15.59 -11.78
C GLU A 395 2.40 -16.26 -11.78
N ASP A 396 2.98 -16.50 -12.96
CA ASP A 396 4.33 -17.04 -13.13
C ASP A 396 5.39 -15.92 -13.25
N ALA A 397 5.02 -14.73 -13.72
CA ALA A 397 5.93 -13.59 -13.81
C ALA A 397 6.46 -13.15 -12.44
N ARG A 398 7.73 -12.74 -12.43
CA ARG A 398 8.40 -12.11 -11.29
C ARG A 398 9.12 -10.85 -11.74
N GLN A 399 9.08 -9.82 -10.91
CA GLN A 399 9.68 -8.51 -11.14
C GLN A 399 10.49 -8.03 -9.94
N ARG A 400 11.41 -7.07 -10.16
CA ARG A 400 12.21 -6.48 -9.07
C ARG A 400 11.41 -5.39 -8.36
N PRO A 401 11.63 -5.16 -7.05
CA PRO A 401 10.97 -4.10 -6.30
C PRO A 401 10.98 -2.73 -6.99
N ARG A 402 12.16 -2.25 -7.44
CA ARG A 402 12.29 -0.97 -8.17
C ARG A 402 11.59 -0.88 -9.54
N GLU A 403 11.12 -2.00 -10.08
CA GLU A 403 10.34 -2.07 -11.32
C GLU A 403 8.84 -2.11 -11.03
N ALA A 404 8.45 -2.60 -9.83
CA ALA A 404 7.08 -2.85 -9.45
C ALA A 404 6.33 -1.57 -9.05
N VAL A 405 5.07 -1.49 -9.47
CA VAL A 405 4.17 -0.36 -9.21
C VAL A 405 3.07 -0.80 -8.23
N LEU A 406 2.96 -0.09 -7.11
CA LEU A 406 1.90 -0.26 -6.12
C LEU A 406 0.86 0.87 -6.25
N VAL A 407 -0.39 0.47 -6.40
CA VAL A 407 -1.59 1.33 -6.29
C VAL A 407 -2.50 0.75 -5.22
N ALA A 408 -3.53 1.49 -4.80
CA ALA A 408 -4.52 0.97 -3.85
C ALA A 408 -5.34 -0.19 -4.43
N ASP A 409 -5.65 -1.19 -3.61
CA ASP A 409 -6.29 -2.46 -4.00
C ASP A 409 -7.48 -2.33 -4.99
N PRO A 410 -8.47 -1.41 -4.83
CA PRO A 410 -9.58 -1.28 -5.78
C PRO A 410 -9.16 -0.92 -7.21
N LEU A 411 -8.05 -0.18 -7.38
CA LEU A 411 -7.52 0.18 -8.70
C LEU A 411 -6.81 -1.00 -9.37
N VAL A 412 -6.26 -1.95 -8.61
CA VAL A 412 -5.53 -3.10 -9.16
C VAL A 412 -6.42 -3.94 -10.09
N GLY A 413 -7.68 -4.15 -9.72
CA GLY A 413 -8.64 -4.93 -10.52
C GLY A 413 -8.94 -4.31 -11.89
N VAL A 414 -8.91 -2.98 -11.99
CA VAL A 414 -9.19 -2.23 -13.23
C VAL A 414 -7.92 -2.04 -14.07
N LEU A 415 -6.77 -1.84 -13.43
CA LEU A 415 -5.49 -1.59 -14.10
C LEU A 415 -4.71 -2.87 -14.50
N ARG A 416 -5.12 -4.04 -13.99
CA ARG A 416 -4.58 -5.38 -14.35
C ARG A 416 -4.45 -5.54 -15.87
N GLY A 417 -3.23 -5.86 -16.33
CA GLY A 417 -2.94 -6.05 -17.76
C GLY A 417 -2.92 -4.78 -18.63
N ARG A 418 -3.18 -3.59 -18.07
CA ARG A 418 -3.11 -2.30 -18.76
C ARG A 418 -1.96 -1.43 -18.26
N LEU A 419 -1.74 -1.38 -16.93
CA LEU A 419 -0.56 -0.74 -16.34
C LEU A 419 0.58 -1.78 -16.24
N PRO A 420 1.78 -1.52 -16.81
CA PRO A 420 2.91 -2.44 -16.71
C PRO A 420 3.44 -2.51 -15.27
N CYS A 421 4.03 -3.64 -14.90
CA CYS A 421 4.69 -3.86 -13.60
C CYS A 421 3.82 -3.67 -12.34
N LEU A 422 2.50 -3.55 -12.50
CA LEU A 422 1.54 -3.44 -11.41
C LEU A 422 1.63 -4.64 -10.45
N LEU A 423 1.53 -4.39 -9.14
CA LEU A 423 1.43 -5.43 -8.10
C LEU A 423 -0.02 -5.93 -7.93
N PRO A 424 -0.24 -7.23 -7.62
CA PRO A 424 -1.56 -7.74 -7.23
C PRO A 424 -2.07 -7.10 -5.94
N ALA A 425 -3.38 -7.21 -5.71
CA ALA A 425 -4.02 -6.75 -4.48
C ALA A 425 -3.46 -7.45 -3.23
N GLY A 426 -3.53 -6.80 -2.08
CA GLY A 426 -2.99 -7.28 -0.80
C GLY A 426 -1.47 -7.11 -0.63
N TRP A 427 -0.78 -6.52 -1.60
CA TRP A 427 0.67 -6.24 -1.53
C TRP A 427 1.00 -4.83 -1.01
N GLU A 428 0.06 -4.14 -0.35
CA GLU A 428 0.20 -2.76 0.15
C GLU A 428 1.23 -2.56 1.29
N ALA A 429 1.84 -3.67 1.75
CA ALA A 429 2.88 -3.77 2.78
C ALA A 429 3.86 -2.58 2.82
N ALA A 430 3.97 -1.94 3.99
CA ALA A 430 4.88 -0.82 4.24
C ALA A 430 6.35 -1.25 4.13
N GLU A 431 6.61 -2.52 4.39
CA GLU A 431 7.89 -3.21 4.35
C GLU A 431 8.54 -3.20 2.96
N LEU A 432 7.77 -2.98 1.88
CA LEU A 432 8.29 -2.85 0.53
C LEU A 432 8.92 -1.48 0.22
N GLY A 433 8.67 -0.47 1.06
CA GLY A 433 9.17 0.91 0.86
C GLY A 433 10.71 1.00 0.73
N PRO A 434 11.50 0.42 1.65
CA PRO A 434 12.97 0.41 1.57
C PRO A 434 13.55 -0.25 0.31
N LEU A 435 12.78 -1.11 -0.36
CA LEU A 435 13.22 -1.79 -1.60
C LEU A 435 12.95 -0.95 -2.87
N GLY A 436 12.32 0.22 -2.74
CA GLY A 436 12.09 1.15 -3.85
C GLY A 436 10.88 0.82 -4.73
N VAL A 437 9.89 0.07 -4.22
CA VAL A 437 8.61 -0.14 -4.92
C VAL A 437 7.96 1.21 -5.24
N GLN A 438 7.58 1.39 -6.50
CA GLN A 438 7.07 2.65 -6.99
C GLN A 438 5.63 2.88 -6.50
N ARG A 439 5.40 4.02 -5.86
CA ARG A 439 4.07 4.51 -5.45
C ARG A 439 3.84 5.81 -6.24
N PRO A 440 3.27 5.76 -7.47
CA PRO A 440 3.10 6.93 -8.32
C PRO A 440 2.17 7.95 -7.65
N GLN A 441 2.39 9.24 -7.90
CA GLN A 441 1.41 10.24 -7.48
C GLN A 441 0.16 10.13 -8.36
N LEU A 442 -0.99 10.56 -7.86
CA LEU A 442 -2.25 10.47 -8.61
C LEU A 442 -2.18 11.23 -9.95
N ALA A 443 -1.40 12.33 -10.01
CA ALA A 443 -1.13 13.06 -11.24
C ALA A 443 -0.30 12.23 -12.25
N ASP A 444 0.79 11.59 -11.80
CA ASP A 444 1.63 10.73 -12.65
C ASP A 444 0.80 9.57 -13.25
N LEU A 445 0.00 8.92 -12.39
CA LEU A 445 -0.90 7.84 -12.79
C LEU A 445 -1.93 8.32 -13.83
N ILE A 446 -2.50 9.50 -13.64
CA ILE A 446 -3.48 10.11 -14.57
C ILE A 446 -2.85 10.46 -15.92
N ASP A 447 -1.59 10.88 -15.95
CA ASP A 447 -0.89 11.12 -17.21
C ASP A 447 -0.51 9.80 -17.93
N ASP A 448 -0.17 8.74 -17.20
CA ASP A 448 0.01 7.39 -17.76
C ASP A 448 -1.31 6.83 -18.35
N LEU A 449 -2.47 7.07 -17.70
CA LEU A 449 -3.79 6.65 -18.21
C LEU A 449 -4.07 7.16 -19.63
N ARG A 450 -3.55 8.33 -20.01
CA ARG A 450 -3.72 8.92 -21.37
C ARG A 450 -3.25 8.00 -22.50
N SER A 451 -2.32 7.10 -22.20
CA SER A 451 -1.76 6.15 -23.16
C SER A 451 -2.63 4.89 -23.36
N ILE A 452 -3.60 4.66 -22.48
CA ILE A 452 -4.42 3.44 -22.46
C ILE A 452 -5.56 3.57 -23.47
N GLN A 453 -5.65 2.61 -24.39
CA GLN A 453 -6.81 2.44 -25.27
C GLN A 453 -7.78 1.44 -24.64
N ALA A 454 -9.01 1.88 -24.36
CA ALA A 454 -9.98 1.11 -23.59
C ALA A 454 -11.43 1.42 -23.98
N ASP A 455 -12.30 0.43 -23.77
CA ASP A 455 -13.75 0.53 -23.85
C ASP A 455 -14.30 1.62 -22.89
N PRO A 456 -15.29 2.43 -23.29
CA PRO A 456 -15.95 3.41 -22.41
C PRO A 456 -16.43 2.80 -21.08
N ALA A 457 -16.97 1.58 -21.10
CA ALA A 457 -17.35 0.84 -19.90
C ALA A 457 -16.18 0.55 -18.93
N TRP A 458 -14.94 0.44 -19.41
CA TRP A 458 -13.75 0.31 -18.55
C TRP A 458 -13.41 1.64 -17.86
N TRP A 459 -13.58 2.77 -18.56
CA TRP A 459 -13.40 4.09 -17.95
C TRP A 459 -14.40 4.32 -16.82
N GLN A 460 -15.67 3.89 -16.96
CA GLN A 460 -16.66 3.91 -15.89
C GLN A 460 -16.18 3.14 -14.64
N ARG A 461 -15.70 1.90 -14.83
CA ARG A 461 -15.16 1.07 -13.74
C ARG A 461 -13.94 1.72 -13.07
N LEU A 462 -13.11 2.43 -13.83
CA LEU A 462 -11.99 3.20 -13.31
C LEU A 462 -12.46 4.40 -12.48
N TYR A 463 -13.47 5.15 -12.94
CA TYR A 463 -14.03 6.26 -12.15
C TYR A 463 -14.70 5.79 -10.87
N ALA A 464 -15.33 4.61 -10.86
CA ALA A 464 -15.86 4.00 -9.64
C ALA A 464 -14.74 3.71 -8.63
N ALA A 465 -13.67 3.02 -9.06
CA ALA A 465 -12.52 2.72 -8.20
C ALA A 465 -11.77 3.98 -7.73
N LEU A 466 -11.65 5.01 -8.58
CA LEU A 466 -11.07 6.31 -8.19
C LEU A 466 -11.96 7.07 -7.19
N ALA A 467 -13.29 6.95 -7.29
CA ALA A 467 -14.22 7.57 -6.35
C ALA A 467 -14.21 6.91 -4.96
N GLU A 468 -13.90 5.61 -4.88
CA GLU A 468 -13.70 4.86 -3.63
C GLU A 468 -12.34 5.20 -2.99
N VAL A 469 -11.26 5.23 -3.78
CA VAL A 469 -9.88 5.37 -3.29
C VAL A 469 -9.48 6.81 -2.95
N VAL A 470 -9.97 7.82 -3.69
CA VAL A 470 -9.45 9.19 -3.58
C VAL A 470 -10.30 10.05 -2.61
N PRO A 471 -9.81 10.33 -1.39
CA PRO A 471 -10.56 11.06 -0.38
C PRO A 471 -10.78 12.53 -0.77
N ALA A 472 -11.68 13.22 -0.06
CA ALA A 472 -11.84 14.66 -0.20
C ALA A 472 -10.64 15.40 0.42
N GLY A 473 -9.78 15.99 -0.42
CA GLY A 473 -8.58 16.74 -0.04
C GLY A 473 -7.80 17.22 -1.27
N PRO A 474 -6.66 17.93 -1.11
CA PRO A 474 -5.93 18.52 -2.24
C PRO A 474 -5.42 17.51 -3.29
N GLU A 475 -5.17 16.27 -2.89
CA GLU A 475 -4.79 15.18 -3.81
C GLU A 475 -5.87 14.90 -4.86
N ARG A 476 -7.14 15.17 -4.52
CA ARG A 476 -8.31 15.01 -5.37
C ARG A 476 -8.30 15.94 -6.58
N ASP A 477 -7.59 17.08 -6.53
CA ASP A 477 -7.53 18.06 -7.63
C ASP A 477 -6.94 17.45 -8.92
N ALA A 478 -6.07 16.44 -8.81
CA ALA A 478 -5.47 15.75 -9.95
C ALA A 478 -6.52 15.08 -10.86
N LEU A 479 -7.63 14.60 -10.30
CA LEU A 479 -8.75 14.01 -11.05
C LEU A 479 -9.44 15.01 -11.98
N GLY A 480 -9.24 16.32 -11.79
CA GLY A 480 -9.67 17.34 -12.74
C GLY A 480 -9.01 17.22 -14.13
N ALA A 481 -7.96 16.41 -14.27
CA ALA A 481 -7.26 16.11 -15.53
C ALA A 481 -7.45 14.67 -16.04
N VAL A 482 -8.33 13.87 -15.40
CA VAL A 482 -8.58 12.46 -15.76
C VAL A 482 -9.06 12.36 -17.23
N PRO A 483 -8.57 11.38 -18.03
CA PRO A 483 -9.05 11.24 -19.41
C PRO A 483 -10.52 10.82 -19.44
N VAL A 484 -11.31 11.34 -20.39
CA VAL A 484 -12.75 11.04 -20.53
C VAL A 484 -13.11 10.71 -21.98
N PRO A 485 -13.66 9.53 -22.31
CA PRO A 485 -14.05 9.18 -23.67
C PRO A 485 -15.35 9.89 -24.06
N LEU A 486 -15.39 10.42 -25.28
CA LEU A 486 -16.55 11.11 -25.86
C LEU A 486 -17.30 10.23 -26.86
N THR A 487 -18.48 10.66 -27.32
CA THR A 487 -19.24 9.96 -28.37
C THR A 487 -18.60 10.03 -29.76
N ASP A 488 -17.74 11.03 -30.02
CA ASP A 488 -16.89 11.13 -31.24
C ASP A 488 -15.73 10.09 -31.26
N GLY A 489 -15.59 9.27 -30.22
CA GLY A 489 -14.51 8.28 -30.06
C GLY A 489 -13.16 8.85 -29.62
N SER A 490 -13.06 10.17 -29.41
CA SER A 490 -11.88 10.84 -28.87
C SER A 490 -11.81 10.76 -27.34
N LEU A 491 -10.68 11.22 -26.77
CA LEU A 491 -10.38 11.17 -25.35
C LEU A 491 -10.06 12.58 -24.83
N ALA A 492 -11.04 13.20 -24.17
CA ALA A 492 -10.93 14.53 -23.58
C ALA A 492 -9.97 14.57 -22.38
N VAL A 493 -9.34 15.73 -22.17
CA VAL A 493 -8.42 15.99 -21.05
C VAL A 493 -9.19 16.66 -19.91
N GLY A 494 -9.66 15.85 -18.96
CA GLY A 494 -10.45 16.30 -17.82
C GLY A 494 -11.94 16.49 -18.17
N PRO A 495 -12.84 16.37 -17.16
CA PRO A 495 -14.29 16.45 -17.36
C PRO A 495 -14.84 17.88 -17.51
N ARG A 496 -14.02 18.92 -17.30
CA ARG A 496 -14.51 20.31 -17.23
C ARG A 496 -15.08 20.80 -18.56
N GLY A 497 -16.37 21.13 -18.54
CA GLY A 497 -17.08 21.58 -19.75
C GLY A 497 -17.30 20.46 -20.77
N LEU A 498 -17.43 19.22 -20.29
CA LEU A 498 -18.05 18.12 -21.03
C LEU A 498 -19.51 17.97 -20.57
N VAL A 499 -20.37 17.46 -21.44
CA VAL A 499 -21.77 17.15 -21.13
C VAL A 499 -21.88 15.67 -20.75
N LEU A 500 -22.54 15.38 -19.64
CA LEU A 500 -22.95 14.02 -19.28
C LEU A 500 -24.34 13.72 -19.86
N PRO A 501 -24.53 12.57 -20.53
CA PRO A 501 -25.83 12.18 -21.05
C PRO A 501 -26.81 11.85 -19.92
N ASP A 502 -27.98 12.50 -19.96
CA ASP A 502 -29.18 12.07 -19.26
C ASP A 502 -29.76 10.79 -19.91
N PRO A 503 -30.59 9.96 -19.24
CA PRO A 503 -31.23 8.80 -19.88
C PRO A 503 -32.18 9.12 -21.06
N SER A 504 -32.58 10.38 -21.24
CA SER A 504 -33.26 10.86 -22.47
C SER A 504 -32.30 11.09 -23.66
N MET A 505 -30.99 11.08 -23.43
CA MET A 505 -29.98 11.47 -24.39
C MET A 505 -29.61 10.33 -25.35
N PRO A 506 -29.85 10.46 -26.67
CA PRO A 506 -29.43 9.47 -27.65
C PRO A 506 -27.89 9.42 -27.80
N ALA A 507 -27.37 8.26 -28.18
CA ALA A 507 -25.94 8.05 -28.42
C ALA A 507 -25.56 8.58 -29.82
N VAL A 508 -25.19 9.87 -29.89
CA VAL A 508 -24.83 10.58 -31.12
C VAL A 508 -23.57 11.42 -30.91
N ASP A 509 -22.83 11.69 -32.00
CA ASP A 509 -21.75 12.66 -32.00
C ASP A 509 -22.34 14.09 -32.09
N LEU A 510 -21.98 14.96 -31.14
CA LEU A 510 -22.37 16.36 -31.11
C LEU A 510 -21.16 17.31 -31.23
N SER A 511 -19.97 16.77 -31.53
CA SER A 511 -18.79 17.57 -31.85
C SER A 511 -18.99 18.53 -33.04
N PRO A 512 -19.83 18.25 -34.07
CA PRO A 512 -20.12 19.22 -35.14
C PRO A 512 -20.80 20.50 -34.64
N ILE A 513 -21.61 20.42 -33.57
CA ILE A 513 -22.27 21.57 -32.93
C ILE A 513 -21.50 22.08 -31.70
N GLY A 514 -20.21 21.74 -31.60
CA GLY A 514 -19.32 22.16 -30.51
C GLY A 514 -19.59 21.49 -29.15
N VAL A 515 -20.56 20.58 -29.04
CA VAL A 515 -20.97 19.96 -27.78
C VAL A 515 -20.20 18.66 -27.55
N ARG A 516 -19.32 18.66 -26.56
CA ARG A 516 -18.48 17.51 -26.22
C ARG A 516 -19.20 16.59 -25.23
N LEU A 517 -19.97 15.66 -25.78
CA LEU A 517 -20.77 14.68 -25.04
C LEU A 517 -19.90 13.49 -24.57
N VAL A 518 -19.95 13.18 -23.27
CA VAL A 518 -19.30 11.99 -22.68
C VAL A 518 -20.02 10.74 -23.18
N HIS A 519 -19.26 9.70 -23.55
CA HIS A 519 -19.85 8.43 -24.00
C HIS A 519 -20.75 7.83 -22.89
N PRO A 520 -21.98 7.37 -23.19
CA PRO A 520 -22.94 6.94 -22.16
C PRO A 520 -22.41 5.82 -21.26
N ASP A 521 -21.79 4.78 -21.81
CA ASP A 521 -21.16 3.70 -21.03
C ASP A 521 -19.99 4.16 -20.13
N ALA A 522 -19.48 5.39 -20.27
CA ALA A 522 -18.46 5.99 -19.42
C ALA A 522 -19.02 6.98 -18.37
N ALA A 523 -20.31 7.31 -18.40
CA ALA A 523 -20.91 8.31 -17.52
C ALA A 523 -20.83 7.90 -16.04
N HIS A 524 -20.38 8.82 -15.18
CA HIS A 524 -20.17 8.55 -13.75
C HIS A 524 -20.20 9.83 -12.90
N ASP A 525 -20.75 9.75 -11.68
CA ASP A 525 -20.88 10.90 -10.75
C ASP A 525 -19.56 11.57 -10.39
N LEU A 526 -18.43 10.85 -10.47
CA LEU A 526 -17.11 11.43 -10.26
C LEU A 526 -16.87 12.61 -11.22
N LEU A 527 -17.31 12.51 -12.48
CA LEU A 527 -17.10 13.53 -13.51
C LEU A 527 -17.90 14.82 -13.21
N ARG A 528 -19.13 14.67 -12.68
CA ARG A 528 -19.93 15.81 -12.14
C ARG A 528 -19.13 16.58 -11.10
N SER A 529 -18.46 15.87 -10.19
CA SER A 529 -17.69 16.48 -9.08
C SER A 529 -16.46 17.30 -9.52
N PHE A 530 -16.08 17.27 -10.80
CA PHE A 530 -14.98 18.07 -11.36
C PHE A 530 -15.42 19.04 -12.49
N GLY A 531 -16.73 19.19 -12.71
CA GLY A 531 -17.29 20.18 -13.63
C GLY A 531 -17.61 19.68 -15.04
N ALA A 532 -17.85 18.37 -15.22
CA ALA A 532 -18.81 17.97 -16.24
C ALA A 532 -20.20 18.47 -15.83
N ILE A 533 -21.00 18.88 -16.81
CA ILE A 533 -22.37 19.37 -16.60
C ILE A 533 -23.36 18.30 -17.04
N ASP A 534 -24.47 18.20 -16.33
CA ASP A 534 -25.64 17.49 -16.83
C ASP A 534 -26.29 18.33 -17.93
N GLY A 535 -26.73 17.69 -19.01
CA GLY A 535 -27.47 18.35 -20.08
C GLY A 535 -28.53 17.42 -20.65
N ALA A 536 -29.80 17.76 -20.47
CA ALA A 536 -30.86 17.14 -21.26
C ALA A 536 -30.83 17.72 -22.68
N ALA A 537 -31.35 16.98 -23.66
CA ALA A 537 -31.31 17.40 -25.07
C ALA A 537 -31.94 18.80 -25.30
N ARG A 538 -32.93 19.21 -24.50
CA ARG A 538 -33.54 20.56 -24.57
C ARG A 538 -32.62 21.67 -24.07
N ASP A 539 -31.80 21.41 -23.04
CA ASP A 539 -30.84 22.37 -22.47
C ASP A 539 -29.64 22.60 -23.40
N LEU A 540 -29.38 21.66 -24.31
CA LEU A 540 -28.35 21.78 -25.34
C LEU A 540 -28.81 22.68 -26.49
N LEU A 541 -30.08 22.61 -26.87
CA LEU A 541 -30.66 23.48 -27.90
C LEU A 541 -30.68 24.96 -27.48
N ASP A 542 -30.82 25.27 -26.19
CA ASP A 542 -30.74 26.66 -25.68
C ASP A 542 -29.30 27.23 -25.61
N GLN A 543 -28.27 26.50 -26.08
CA GLN A 543 -26.89 26.96 -26.04
C GLN A 543 -26.54 27.84 -27.25
N PRO A 544 -25.99 29.05 -27.06
CA PRO A 544 -25.62 29.94 -28.19
C PRO A 544 -24.63 29.34 -29.19
N GLN A 545 -23.84 28.35 -28.78
CA GLN A 545 -22.92 27.63 -29.68
C GLN A 545 -23.63 26.63 -30.61
N VAL A 546 -24.77 26.08 -30.18
CA VAL A 546 -25.60 25.21 -31.03
C VAL A 546 -26.41 26.07 -32.01
N GLN A 547 -26.97 27.20 -31.55
CA GLN A 547 -27.59 28.19 -32.42
C GLN A 547 -26.61 28.67 -33.51
N ALA A 548 -25.41 29.12 -33.12
CA ALA A 548 -24.41 29.59 -34.09
C ALA A 548 -23.93 28.50 -35.07
N ALA A 549 -23.90 27.22 -34.65
CA ALA A 549 -23.59 26.11 -35.55
C ALA A 549 -24.71 25.82 -36.55
N VAL A 550 -25.97 26.10 -36.19
CA VAL A 550 -27.12 25.99 -37.10
C VAL A 550 -27.17 27.16 -38.07
N GLU A 551 -27.06 28.40 -37.58
CA GLU A 551 -27.04 29.63 -38.39
C GLU A 551 -25.91 29.63 -39.44
N ALA A 552 -24.79 28.95 -39.16
CA ALA A 552 -23.67 28.78 -40.10
C ALA A 552 -23.73 27.50 -40.95
N SER A 553 -24.68 26.59 -40.71
CA SER A 553 -24.63 25.22 -41.24
C SER A 553 -24.70 25.14 -42.78
N TYR A 554 -25.32 26.11 -43.44
CA TYR A 554 -25.40 26.19 -44.91
C TYR A 554 -24.06 26.57 -45.58
N ASP A 555 -23.20 27.32 -44.88
CA ASP A 555 -21.89 27.74 -45.39
C ASP A 555 -20.78 26.68 -45.14
N GLU A 556 -21.06 25.62 -44.37
CA GLU A 556 -20.09 24.56 -44.07
C GLU A 556 -19.89 23.59 -45.27
N PRO A 557 -18.65 23.11 -45.56
CA PRO A 557 -18.39 22.23 -46.69
C PRO A 557 -19.05 20.83 -46.63
N ASP A 558 -19.54 20.44 -45.46
CA ASP A 558 -20.33 19.23 -45.22
C ASP A 558 -21.33 19.50 -44.07
N PRO A 559 -22.58 19.90 -44.38
CA PRO A 559 -23.60 20.20 -43.37
C PRO A 559 -24.18 18.96 -42.67
N GLU A 560 -23.98 17.75 -43.23
CA GLU A 560 -24.67 16.54 -42.80
C GLU A 560 -24.44 16.19 -41.31
N PRO A 561 -23.22 16.29 -40.74
CA PRO A 561 -22.99 16.03 -39.33
C PRO A 561 -23.74 17.00 -38.39
N ILE A 562 -23.93 18.26 -38.80
CA ILE A 562 -24.69 19.27 -38.04
C ILE A 562 -26.18 18.95 -38.11
N ALA A 563 -26.71 18.67 -39.31
CA ALA A 563 -28.09 18.26 -39.53
C ALA A 563 -28.46 17.01 -38.70
N VAL A 564 -27.62 15.97 -38.75
CA VAL A 564 -27.80 14.74 -37.95
C VAL A 564 -27.78 15.04 -36.45
N ALA A 565 -26.83 15.83 -35.96
CA ALA A 565 -26.73 16.18 -34.54
C ALA A 565 -27.99 16.91 -34.05
N VAL A 566 -28.45 17.93 -34.78
CA VAL A 566 -29.58 18.79 -34.38
C VAL A 566 -30.92 18.07 -34.51
N LEU A 567 -31.16 17.34 -35.60
CA LEU A 567 -32.38 16.52 -35.73
C LEU A 567 -32.43 15.40 -34.68
N THR A 568 -31.28 14.87 -34.25
CA THR A 568 -31.22 13.90 -33.15
C THR A 568 -31.61 14.53 -31.80
N LEU A 569 -31.17 15.77 -31.52
CA LEU A 569 -31.63 16.51 -30.33
C LEU A 569 -33.13 16.79 -30.38
N LEU A 570 -33.66 17.18 -31.54
CA LEU A 570 -35.08 17.48 -31.72
C LEU A 570 -35.94 16.22 -31.58
N ALA A 571 -35.53 15.09 -32.15
CA ALA A 571 -36.21 13.81 -31.97
C ALA A 571 -36.22 13.30 -30.51
N ALA A 572 -35.26 13.73 -29.69
CA ALA A 572 -35.18 13.44 -28.26
C ALA A 572 -35.94 14.44 -27.36
N THR A 573 -36.59 15.46 -27.93
CA THR A 573 -37.30 16.51 -27.19
C THR A 573 -38.76 16.68 -27.63
N ALA A 574 -39.49 17.55 -26.93
CA ALA A 574 -40.87 17.91 -27.25
C ALA A 574 -40.97 19.37 -27.77
N VAL A 575 -39.93 19.84 -28.48
CA VAL A 575 -39.88 21.20 -29.05
C VAL A 575 -40.99 21.38 -30.08
N GLY A 576 -41.75 22.47 -29.96
CA GLY A 576 -42.79 22.83 -30.92
C GLY A 576 -42.22 23.45 -32.20
N SER A 577 -42.90 23.24 -33.32
CA SER A 577 -42.61 23.98 -34.56
C SER A 577 -42.73 25.49 -34.30
N GLY A 578 -41.69 26.25 -34.65
CA GLY A 578 -41.61 27.69 -34.38
C GLY A 578 -41.30 28.09 -32.93
N GLU A 579 -41.03 27.15 -32.01
CA GLU A 579 -40.58 27.47 -30.64
C GLU A 579 -39.17 28.09 -30.62
N LEU A 580 -38.29 27.63 -31.52
CA LEU A 580 -36.92 28.10 -31.69
C LEU A 580 -36.72 28.52 -33.16
N PRO A 581 -37.04 29.77 -33.54
CA PRO A 581 -37.11 30.17 -34.95
C PRO A 581 -35.81 30.04 -35.75
N TRP A 582 -34.65 30.18 -35.11
CA TRP A 582 -33.30 30.03 -35.71
C TRP A 582 -32.99 28.59 -36.17
N LEU A 583 -33.80 27.60 -35.78
CA LEU A 583 -33.66 26.25 -36.33
C LEU A 583 -33.92 26.19 -37.84
N ALA A 584 -34.71 27.12 -38.38
CA ALA A 584 -35.04 27.20 -39.79
C ALA A 584 -33.80 27.41 -40.70
N ASP A 585 -32.69 27.90 -40.15
CA ASP A 585 -31.43 28.10 -40.87
C ASP A 585 -30.62 26.79 -41.01
N LEU A 586 -31.09 25.67 -40.42
CA LEU A 586 -30.44 24.37 -40.49
C LEU A 586 -30.42 23.84 -41.93
N ALA A 587 -29.24 23.70 -42.51
CA ALA A 587 -29.07 23.12 -43.84
C ALA A 587 -29.51 21.66 -43.86
N LEU A 588 -30.52 21.36 -44.68
CA LEU A 588 -31.02 20.04 -44.97
C LEU A 588 -30.98 19.80 -46.48
N THR A 589 -31.03 18.53 -46.88
CA THR A 589 -31.06 18.16 -48.30
C THR A 589 -32.49 18.04 -48.80
N ASP A 590 -32.73 18.46 -50.04
CA ASP A 590 -33.99 18.31 -50.76
C ASP A 590 -34.10 16.93 -51.46
N THR A 591 -35.20 16.66 -52.15
CA THR A 591 -35.40 15.44 -52.96
C THR A 591 -34.41 15.26 -54.14
N ASN A 592 -33.81 16.34 -54.67
CA ASN A 592 -32.75 16.26 -55.69
C ASN A 592 -31.36 15.97 -55.08
N GLY A 593 -31.18 16.22 -53.78
CA GLY A 593 -29.92 16.08 -53.06
C GLY A 593 -29.12 17.39 -52.98
N GLU A 594 -29.74 18.54 -53.26
CA GLU A 594 -29.15 19.86 -53.06
C GLU A 594 -29.42 20.35 -51.61
N TRP A 595 -28.48 21.10 -51.04
CA TRP A 595 -28.62 21.65 -49.68
C TRP A 595 -29.40 22.97 -49.71
N GLY A 596 -30.28 23.17 -48.72
CA GLY A 596 -31.02 24.41 -48.50
C GLY A 596 -31.42 24.57 -47.02
N PRO A 597 -31.73 25.79 -46.55
CA PRO A 597 -32.23 26.01 -45.19
C PRO A 597 -33.51 25.23 -44.92
N ALA A 598 -33.68 24.67 -43.73
CA ALA A 598 -34.88 23.92 -43.34
C ALA A 598 -36.17 24.73 -43.52
N GLY A 599 -36.14 26.04 -43.27
CA GLY A 599 -37.27 26.95 -43.50
C GLY A 599 -37.64 27.17 -44.96
N GLU A 600 -36.77 26.80 -45.90
CA GLU A 600 -37.02 26.82 -47.35
C GLU A 600 -37.42 25.44 -47.91
N LEU A 601 -37.59 24.44 -47.03
CA LEU A 601 -38.02 23.10 -47.40
C LEU A 601 -39.42 22.78 -46.85
N VAL A 602 -40.16 21.95 -47.58
CA VAL A 602 -41.50 21.49 -47.18
C VAL A 602 -41.57 19.99 -46.98
N VAL A 603 -42.45 19.56 -46.09
CA VAL A 603 -42.64 18.14 -45.80
C VAL A 603 -43.38 17.45 -46.96
N PRO A 604 -42.92 16.29 -47.46
CA PRO A 604 -43.68 15.47 -48.40
C PRO A 604 -45.05 15.06 -47.79
N ASP A 605 -46.09 15.09 -48.62
CA ASP A 605 -47.50 15.01 -48.19
C ASP A 605 -47.84 16.00 -47.04
N GLY A 606 -47.19 17.16 -47.04
CA GLY A 606 -47.46 18.31 -46.18
C GLY A 606 -48.71 19.10 -46.60
N VAL A 607 -49.26 19.88 -45.68
CA VAL A 607 -50.24 20.92 -46.03
C VAL A 607 -49.61 21.96 -46.94
N MET A 608 -48.36 22.36 -46.68
CA MET A 608 -47.63 23.34 -47.48
C MET A 608 -47.33 22.82 -48.89
N ALA A 609 -46.85 21.57 -49.01
CA ALA A 609 -46.55 20.92 -50.29
C ALA A 609 -47.76 20.81 -51.24
N ALA A 610 -48.99 20.83 -50.71
CA ALA A 610 -50.23 20.82 -51.49
C ALA A 610 -50.78 22.23 -51.80
N LEU A 611 -50.05 23.30 -51.48
CA LEU A 611 -50.45 24.71 -51.64
C LEU A 611 -49.40 25.56 -52.36
N ILE A 612 -48.19 25.04 -52.56
CA ILE A 612 -47.06 25.72 -53.20
C ILE A 612 -47.25 25.84 -54.72
N ALA A 613 -46.83 26.98 -55.28
CA ALA A 613 -46.86 27.25 -56.71
C ALA A 613 -45.82 26.42 -57.48
N ALA A 614 -46.15 26.02 -58.71
CA ALA A 614 -45.29 25.19 -59.56
C ALA A 614 -43.94 25.82 -59.96
N ASP A 615 -43.73 27.11 -59.69
CA ASP A 615 -42.49 27.88 -59.91
C ASP A 615 -41.89 28.49 -58.62
N SER A 616 -42.32 28.01 -57.45
CA SER A 616 -41.79 28.43 -56.14
C SER A 616 -40.31 28.09 -55.94
N ALA A 617 -39.64 28.86 -55.07
CA ALA A 617 -38.29 28.60 -54.60
C ALA A 617 -38.19 27.45 -53.57
N PHE A 618 -39.30 26.99 -52.98
CA PHE A 618 -39.29 25.99 -51.92
C PHE A 618 -39.02 24.57 -52.43
N GLY A 619 -38.03 23.89 -51.84
CA GLY A 619 -37.73 22.49 -52.10
C GLY A 619 -38.61 21.53 -51.28
N VAL A 620 -38.75 20.27 -51.72
CA VAL A 620 -39.31 19.20 -50.87
C VAL A 620 -38.17 18.57 -50.10
N VAL A 621 -38.28 18.45 -48.77
CA VAL A 621 -37.22 17.84 -47.94
C VAL A 621 -37.00 16.37 -48.34
N ASN A 622 -35.75 15.92 -48.34
CA ASN A 622 -35.42 14.54 -48.65
C ASN A 622 -36.07 13.57 -47.64
N ASP A 623 -36.75 12.54 -48.13
CA ASP A 623 -37.45 11.53 -47.31
C ASP A 623 -36.56 10.94 -46.21
N ARG A 624 -35.25 10.80 -46.45
CA ARG A 624 -34.27 10.25 -45.48
C ARG A 624 -34.33 10.92 -44.11
N TRP A 625 -34.55 12.24 -44.06
CA TRP A 625 -34.64 12.98 -42.81
C TRP A 625 -35.92 12.65 -42.03
N VAL A 626 -37.03 12.50 -42.75
CA VAL A 626 -38.34 12.16 -42.18
C VAL A 626 -38.40 10.69 -41.76
N GLU A 627 -37.77 9.78 -42.50
CA GLU A 627 -37.63 8.36 -42.14
C GLU A 627 -36.71 8.15 -40.92
N GLN A 628 -35.57 8.86 -40.86
CA GLN A 628 -34.55 8.64 -39.83
C GLN A 628 -34.86 9.33 -38.49
N PHE A 629 -35.42 10.55 -38.51
CA PHE A 629 -35.64 11.37 -37.32
C PHE A 629 -37.13 11.62 -37.01
N GLY A 630 -38.03 11.29 -37.95
CA GLY A 630 -39.47 11.47 -37.82
C GLY A 630 -39.94 12.89 -38.16
N ARG A 631 -41.12 12.97 -38.79
CA ARG A 631 -41.77 14.23 -39.21
C ARG A 631 -41.79 15.30 -38.12
N ALA A 632 -41.98 14.92 -36.85
CA ALA A 632 -42.00 15.86 -35.73
C ALA A 632 -40.66 16.60 -35.52
N ALA A 633 -39.53 15.90 -35.61
CA ALA A 633 -38.20 16.51 -35.45
C ALA A 633 -37.87 17.43 -36.64
N VAL A 634 -38.19 16.98 -37.85
CA VAL A 634 -37.98 17.74 -39.10
C VAL A 634 -38.83 19.02 -39.14
N VAL A 635 -40.09 18.97 -38.67
CA VAL A 635 -40.97 20.14 -38.55
C VAL A 635 -40.64 21.03 -37.34
N ALA A 636 -40.01 20.49 -36.30
CA ALA A 636 -39.42 21.28 -35.22
C ALA A 636 -38.15 22.02 -35.67
N ALA A 637 -37.39 21.45 -36.62
CA ALA A 637 -36.26 22.11 -37.29
C ALA A 637 -36.67 23.22 -38.27
N GLY A 638 -37.98 23.50 -38.43
CA GLY A 638 -38.47 24.60 -39.28
C GLY A 638 -39.01 24.18 -40.65
N VAL A 639 -38.88 22.91 -41.05
CA VAL A 639 -39.45 22.42 -42.33
C VAL A 639 -40.96 22.57 -42.34
N LEU A 640 -41.49 23.14 -43.42
CA LEU A 640 -42.86 23.62 -43.49
C LEU A 640 -43.84 22.46 -43.71
N ASP A 641 -44.54 22.03 -42.66
CA ASP A 641 -45.72 21.17 -42.80
C ASP A 641 -46.92 21.99 -43.28
N GLY A 642 -47.03 23.28 -42.93
CA GLY A 642 -48.14 24.16 -43.30
C GLY A 642 -47.80 25.66 -43.19
N PRO A 643 -48.74 26.55 -43.56
CA PRO A 643 -48.52 28.00 -43.63
C PRO A 643 -48.16 28.59 -42.26
N VAL A 644 -47.00 29.24 -42.19
CA VAL A 644 -46.44 29.82 -40.96
C VAL A 644 -47.05 31.18 -40.65
N LEU A 645 -47.41 31.40 -39.39
CA LEU A 645 -47.92 32.69 -38.91
C LEU A 645 -46.81 33.53 -38.28
N LEU A 646 -46.38 34.60 -38.95
CA LEU A 646 -45.52 35.61 -38.37
C LEU A 646 -46.31 36.43 -37.33
N ARG A 647 -45.65 36.73 -36.20
CA ARG A 647 -46.23 37.48 -35.08
C ARG A 647 -45.26 38.53 -34.57
N ALA A 648 -45.71 39.77 -34.46
CA ALA A 648 -44.94 40.86 -33.85
C ALA A 648 -45.82 41.70 -32.92
N SER A 649 -45.35 41.95 -31.69
CA SER A 649 -46.03 42.82 -30.73
C SER A 649 -45.52 44.26 -30.86
N ASP A 650 -46.40 45.25 -30.71
CA ASP A 650 -46.07 46.68 -30.83
C ASP A 650 -45.29 47.03 -32.12
N ALA A 651 -45.67 46.43 -33.25
CA ALA A 651 -45.06 46.68 -34.55
C ALA A 651 -45.27 48.14 -34.99
N VAL A 652 -44.26 48.75 -35.61
CA VAL A 652 -44.21 50.20 -35.92
C VAL A 652 -43.87 50.54 -37.38
N GLY A 653 -43.86 49.55 -38.28
CA GLY A 653 -43.62 49.74 -39.70
C GLY A 653 -43.37 48.42 -40.45
N PRO A 654 -43.15 48.50 -41.79
CA PRO A 654 -42.83 47.35 -42.61
C PRO A 654 -41.38 46.90 -42.34
N THR A 655 -41.22 45.90 -41.48
CA THR A 655 -39.91 45.43 -40.98
C THR A 655 -39.83 43.90 -40.84
N HIS A 656 -40.74 43.17 -41.48
CA HIS A 656 -40.87 41.72 -41.36
C HIS A 656 -40.68 40.99 -42.71
N ASP A 657 -40.39 41.75 -43.78
CA ASP A 657 -40.00 41.30 -45.13
C ASP A 657 -41.02 40.37 -45.81
N LEU A 658 -42.31 40.69 -45.66
CA LEU A 658 -43.43 39.96 -46.27
C LEU A 658 -43.91 40.62 -47.58
N ASP A 659 -44.46 39.84 -48.53
CA ASP A 659 -45.05 40.38 -49.76
C ASP A 659 -46.04 41.53 -49.47
N ALA A 660 -45.88 42.61 -50.22
CA ALA A 660 -46.63 43.85 -50.12
C ALA A 660 -46.78 44.43 -48.69
N GLU A 661 -45.92 44.06 -47.72
CA GLU A 661 -46.01 44.58 -46.35
C GLU A 661 -45.99 46.12 -46.32
N ALA A 662 -45.07 46.74 -47.08
CA ALA A 662 -44.98 48.18 -47.19
C ALA A 662 -46.25 48.83 -47.79
N GLU A 663 -46.95 48.14 -48.68
CA GLU A 663 -48.21 48.60 -49.26
C GLU A 663 -49.37 48.46 -48.26
N TRP A 664 -49.37 47.39 -47.45
CA TRP A 664 -50.30 47.22 -46.33
C TRP A 664 -50.11 48.28 -45.24
N TRP A 665 -48.87 48.56 -44.81
CA TRP A 665 -48.58 49.63 -43.84
C TRP A 665 -48.95 51.02 -44.39
N ALA A 666 -48.83 51.25 -45.70
CA ALA A 666 -49.29 52.48 -46.34
C ALA A 666 -50.83 52.67 -46.30
N THR A 667 -51.61 51.63 -45.97
CA THR A 667 -53.06 51.76 -45.68
C THR A 667 -53.37 52.27 -44.26
N LEU A 668 -52.37 52.29 -43.36
CA LEU A 668 -52.54 52.70 -41.97
C LEU A 668 -52.24 54.20 -41.77
N PRO A 669 -52.81 54.84 -40.73
CA PRO A 669 -52.48 56.22 -40.39
C PRO A 669 -50.99 56.37 -40.00
N PRO A 670 -50.34 57.49 -40.34
CA PRO A 670 -49.01 57.83 -39.82
C PRO A 670 -48.96 57.73 -38.29
N ASP A 671 -47.82 57.29 -37.76
CA ASP A 671 -47.56 57.04 -36.34
C ASP A 671 -48.47 55.99 -35.66
N CYS A 672 -49.26 55.19 -36.39
CA CYS A 672 -50.01 54.09 -35.76
C CYS A 672 -49.11 52.86 -35.51
N ALA A 673 -49.05 52.42 -34.25
CA ALA A 673 -48.49 51.12 -33.88
C ALA A 673 -49.56 50.02 -33.86
N VAL A 674 -49.17 48.82 -34.26
CA VAL A 674 -50.02 47.62 -34.27
C VAL A 674 -49.64 46.77 -33.04
N GLU A 675 -50.53 46.72 -32.06
CA GLU A 675 -50.31 46.11 -30.73
C GLU A 675 -50.05 44.60 -30.85
N GLU A 676 -50.73 43.94 -31.79
CA GLU A 676 -50.45 42.56 -32.23
C GLU A 676 -50.55 42.50 -33.77
N PHE A 677 -49.43 42.35 -34.46
CA PHE A 677 -49.37 42.07 -35.90
C PHE A 677 -49.34 40.55 -36.10
N VAL A 678 -50.22 40.02 -36.96
CA VAL A 678 -50.30 38.59 -37.29
C VAL A 678 -50.53 38.43 -38.78
N ALA A 679 -49.53 37.92 -39.48
CA ALA A 679 -49.55 37.69 -40.92
C ALA A 679 -49.19 36.23 -41.25
N ILE A 680 -49.52 35.79 -42.46
CA ILE A 680 -49.00 34.51 -43.00
C ILE A 680 -47.71 34.84 -43.74
N ARG A 681 -46.65 34.06 -43.51
CA ARG A 681 -45.39 34.20 -44.25
C ARG A 681 -45.49 33.63 -45.67
N ASP A 682 -44.58 34.09 -46.53
CA ASP A 682 -44.21 33.45 -47.80
C ASP A 682 -45.44 33.19 -48.72
N LEU A 683 -46.42 34.11 -48.67
CA LEU A 683 -47.72 34.02 -49.36
C LEU A 683 -47.59 34.08 -50.89
N GLU A 684 -46.49 34.61 -51.39
CA GLU A 684 -46.13 34.68 -52.80
C GLU A 684 -45.61 33.34 -53.36
N GLN A 685 -45.20 32.40 -52.51
CA GLN A 685 -44.74 31.04 -52.89
C GLN A 685 -45.89 30.05 -53.17
N LEU A 686 -47.15 30.50 -53.07
CA LEU A 686 -48.34 29.65 -53.05
C LEU A 686 -49.16 29.79 -54.34
N GLU A 687 -49.94 28.77 -54.70
CA GLU A 687 -50.90 28.86 -55.81
C GLU A 687 -51.94 29.98 -55.57
N ASP A 688 -52.48 30.56 -56.65
CA ASP A 688 -53.39 31.71 -56.58
C ASP A 688 -54.73 31.41 -55.86
N ASP A 689 -55.14 30.14 -55.78
CA ASP A 689 -56.35 29.68 -55.10
C ASP A 689 -56.10 29.08 -53.70
N ALA A 690 -54.84 28.85 -53.33
CA ALA A 690 -54.42 28.31 -52.03
C ALA A 690 -55.00 29.10 -50.84
N LEU A 691 -55.22 30.40 -51.03
CA LEU A 691 -55.67 31.33 -50.00
C LEU A 691 -57.02 30.94 -49.36
N GLU A 692 -58.01 30.48 -50.13
CA GLU A 692 -59.29 30.05 -49.55
C GLU A 692 -59.12 28.80 -48.67
N THR A 693 -58.24 27.87 -49.08
CA THR A 693 -57.90 26.67 -48.31
C THR A 693 -57.20 27.01 -46.99
N ILE A 694 -56.30 28.01 -47.00
CA ILE A 694 -55.58 28.47 -45.81
C ILE A 694 -56.52 29.16 -44.84
N LEU A 695 -57.34 30.11 -45.31
CA LEU A 695 -58.33 30.83 -44.50
C LEU A 695 -59.34 29.85 -43.85
N THR A 696 -59.79 28.84 -44.60
CA THR A 696 -60.70 27.80 -44.10
C THR A 696 -60.07 26.95 -42.99
N ARG A 697 -58.74 26.73 -43.01
CA ARG A 697 -58.02 25.98 -41.95
C ARG A 697 -57.70 26.85 -40.73
N LEU A 698 -57.40 28.14 -40.92
CA LEU A 698 -57.17 29.09 -39.82
C LEU A 698 -58.41 29.33 -38.94
N ASP A 699 -59.61 29.12 -39.47
CA ASP A 699 -60.87 29.30 -38.75
C ASP A 699 -61.18 28.20 -37.71
N GLN A 700 -60.29 27.20 -37.55
CA GLN A 700 -60.45 26.12 -36.57
C GLN A 700 -60.23 26.59 -35.11
N PRO A 701 -60.88 25.94 -34.11
CA PRO A 701 -60.98 26.48 -32.74
C PRO A 701 -59.66 26.72 -31.99
N GLY A 702 -58.60 25.96 -32.30
CA GLY A 702 -57.30 26.10 -31.62
C GLY A 702 -56.52 27.36 -32.02
N LEU A 703 -56.56 27.74 -33.30
CA LEU A 703 -55.82 28.88 -33.84
C LEU A 703 -56.58 30.20 -33.69
N ARG A 704 -57.92 30.17 -33.75
CA ARG A 704 -58.80 31.33 -33.48
C ARG A 704 -58.55 32.01 -32.13
N ALA A 705 -58.05 31.27 -31.14
CA ALA A 705 -57.71 31.83 -29.82
C ALA A 705 -56.41 32.68 -29.82
N GLN A 706 -55.62 32.60 -30.90
CA GLN A 706 -54.32 33.24 -31.03
C GLN A 706 -54.29 34.33 -32.11
N SER A 707 -55.10 34.26 -33.17
CA SER A 707 -55.00 35.18 -34.33
C SER A 707 -55.80 36.48 -34.14
N SER A 708 -55.39 37.37 -33.21
CA SER A 708 -56.21 38.51 -32.80
C SER A 708 -55.57 39.90 -32.93
N SER A 709 -55.20 40.33 -34.15
CA SER A 709 -54.51 41.61 -34.35
C SER A 709 -55.21 42.84 -33.75
N ARG A 710 -54.75 43.29 -32.59
CA ARG A 710 -55.26 44.49 -31.91
C ARG A 710 -54.60 45.74 -32.48
N ARG A 711 -55.42 46.77 -32.71
CA ARG A 711 -55.00 48.06 -33.28
C ARG A 711 -55.14 49.14 -32.22
N SER A 712 -54.04 49.70 -31.77
CA SER A 712 -53.97 50.73 -30.71
C SER A 712 -53.27 51.99 -31.22
N CYS A 713 -53.81 52.63 -32.27
CA CYS A 713 -53.33 53.93 -32.76
C CYS A 713 -53.53 55.02 -31.67
N ARG A 714 -52.55 55.22 -30.78
CA ARG A 714 -52.60 56.22 -29.69
C ARG A 714 -52.33 57.63 -30.22
N GLY A 715 -53.34 58.24 -30.83
CA GLY A 715 -53.27 59.63 -31.30
C GLY A 715 -52.87 60.61 -30.20
N ARG A 716 -51.72 61.27 -30.34
CA ARG A 716 -51.22 62.30 -29.42
C ARG A 716 -51.94 63.63 -29.63
N THR A 717 -53.12 63.79 -29.04
CA THR A 717 -53.81 65.10 -28.95
C THR A 717 -53.09 66.01 -27.95
N ALA A 718 -52.81 67.26 -28.37
CA ALA A 718 -52.11 68.24 -27.53
C ALA A 718 -53.05 69.07 -26.63
N ALA A 719 -52.50 69.53 -25.51
CA ALA A 719 -52.96 70.60 -24.61
C ALA A 719 -54.24 70.39 -23.74
N GLY A 720 -54.13 70.80 -22.47
CA GLY A 720 -55.26 71.18 -21.61
C GLY A 720 -55.78 70.15 -20.59
N SER A 721 -56.20 70.54 -19.39
CA SER A 721 -55.33 70.95 -18.25
C SER A 721 -56.15 71.18 -16.97
N ARG A 722 -55.73 70.58 -15.84
CA ARG A 722 -56.02 70.96 -14.43
C ARG A 722 -57.47 71.04 -13.93
N CYS A 723 -57.70 70.44 -12.76
CA CYS A 723 -58.49 71.08 -11.70
C CYS A 723 -57.70 71.06 -10.39
N SER A 724 -57.71 72.18 -9.67
CA SER A 724 -57.16 72.32 -8.32
C SER A 724 -57.96 73.40 -7.59
N PRO A 725 -58.43 73.19 -6.35
CA PRO A 725 -59.18 74.20 -5.63
C PRO A 725 -58.25 75.25 -4.99
N THR A 726 -58.58 76.52 -5.23
CA THR A 726 -58.08 77.72 -4.54
C THR A 726 -59.22 78.25 -3.63
N PRO A 727 -59.32 79.52 -3.18
CA PRO A 727 -58.32 80.61 -3.03
C PRO A 727 -58.34 81.31 -1.64
N ARG A 728 -57.44 82.29 -1.43
CA ARG A 728 -57.75 83.67 -0.98
C ARG A 728 -56.48 84.50 -0.69
N GLY A 729 -56.59 85.83 -0.85
CA GLY A 729 -55.62 86.81 -0.30
C GLY A 729 -54.61 87.36 -1.32
N GLY A 730 -54.26 88.64 -1.16
CA GLY A 730 -53.28 89.35 -2.00
C GLY A 730 -52.01 89.78 -1.24
N CYS A 731 -51.12 90.45 -1.99
CA CYS A 731 -49.79 90.96 -1.61
C CYS A 731 -49.77 91.94 -0.40
N PRO A 732 -48.58 92.31 0.19
CA PRO A 732 -47.20 92.12 -0.31
C PRO A 732 -46.14 91.59 0.71
N HIS A 733 -44.87 91.49 0.24
CA HIS A 733 -43.54 91.57 0.91
C HIS A 733 -43.43 91.63 2.46
N ASP A 734 -42.44 91.04 3.16
CA ASP A 734 -41.18 90.31 2.80
C ASP A 734 -40.57 89.60 4.07
N ARG A 735 -39.48 88.81 3.92
CA ARG A 735 -38.49 88.28 4.91
C ARG A 735 -38.59 86.84 5.44
N SER A 736 -37.41 86.33 5.88
CA SER A 736 -37.15 85.44 7.05
C SER A 736 -36.84 83.93 6.86
N SER A 737 -35.57 83.63 6.55
CA SER A 737 -34.64 82.78 7.36
C SER A 737 -34.93 81.32 7.80
N VAL A 738 -33.99 80.42 7.42
CA VAL A 738 -33.26 79.42 8.27
C VAL A 738 -33.99 78.17 8.80
N ALA A 739 -33.45 76.93 8.78
CA ALA A 739 -32.38 76.31 7.97
C ALA A 739 -32.36 74.76 8.11
N ALA A 740 -31.82 74.07 7.08
CA ALA A 740 -31.11 72.76 6.98
C ALA A 740 -31.21 71.70 8.13
N ARG A 741 -31.20 70.39 7.83
CA ARG A 741 -30.07 69.54 7.33
C ARG A 741 -30.61 68.12 6.97
N ARG A 742 -29.98 67.20 6.21
CA ARG A 742 -28.73 67.04 5.42
C ARG A 742 -28.92 65.73 4.56
N ALA A 743 -28.13 65.35 3.55
CA ALA A 743 -27.31 66.04 2.53
C ALA A 743 -26.66 64.98 1.59
N SER A 744 -25.97 65.44 0.53
CA SER A 744 -25.16 64.62 -0.40
C SER A 744 -23.92 65.42 -0.89
N PHE A 745 -22.94 64.72 -1.48
CA PHE A 745 -21.69 65.23 -2.10
C PHE A 745 -20.65 65.97 -1.21
N GLY A 746 -19.39 65.98 -1.69
CA GLY A 746 -18.33 66.93 -1.28
C GLY A 746 -17.00 66.30 -0.81
N CYS A 747 -15.86 66.78 -1.34
CA CYS A 747 -14.50 66.33 -0.99
C CYS A 747 -13.64 67.44 -0.35
N GLN A 748 -12.74 67.04 0.58
CA GLN A 748 -11.49 67.68 1.03
C GLN A 748 -11.48 69.14 1.60
N GLY A 749 -10.80 69.39 2.74
CA GLY A 749 -10.34 70.74 3.12
C GLY A 749 -10.15 71.12 4.62
N ALA A 750 -8.94 70.94 5.17
CA ALA A 750 -8.20 71.80 6.13
C ALA A 750 -8.83 72.43 7.44
N SER A 751 -8.51 71.80 8.59
CA SER A 751 -7.80 72.33 9.80
C SER A 751 -8.22 73.56 10.68
N HIS A 752 -8.09 73.39 12.02
CA HIS A 752 -7.79 74.39 13.12
C HIS A 752 -8.91 75.40 13.57
N CYS A 753 -9.04 75.87 14.84
CA CYS A 753 -8.32 75.65 16.13
C CYS A 753 -9.16 76.04 17.40
N SER A 754 -8.71 75.61 18.60
CA SER A 754 -8.97 76.16 19.97
C SER A 754 -10.34 75.83 20.65
N ALA A 755 -10.51 75.82 21.99
CA ALA A 755 -9.62 76.21 23.10
C ALA A 755 -9.92 75.46 24.45
N ARG A 756 -8.89 75.35 25.33
CA ARG A 756 -8.85 75.33 26.83
C ARG A 756 -9.87 74.47 27.63
N CYS A 757 -9.52 73.73 28.70
CA CYS A 757 -8.26 73.61 29.49
C CYS A 757 -8.24 72.21 30.20
N THR A 758 -7.45 71.82 31.23
CA THR A 758 -6.65 72.53 32.26
C THR A 758 -5.46 71.65 32.78
N THR A 759 -4.93 71.97 33.98
CA THR A 759 -4.10 71.22 34.96
C THR A 759 -3.94 69.68 34.83
N SER A 760 -2.80 69.06 35.21
CA SER A 760 -1.53 69.58 35.78
C SER A 760 -0.34 68.58 35.71
N ARG A 761 0.87 69.06 36.05
CA ARG A 761 2.18 68.37 36.24
C ARG A 761 2.70 68.83 37.66
N PRO A 762 3.89 68.47 38.22
CA PRO A 762 5.02 67.65 37.72
C PRO A 762 5.74 66.71 38.75
N ALA A 763 6.81 66.04 38.28
CA ALA A 763 8.14 65.75 38.94
C ALA A 763 8.30 65.13 40.36
N GLY A 764 9.29 64.22 40.48
CA GLY A 764 10.28 64.26 41.59
C GLY A 764 10.62 62.93 42.32
N THR A 765 11.85 62.42 42.10
CA THR A 765 12.68 61.55 43.01
C THR A 765 12.02 60.23 43.52
N THR A 766 12.66 59.27 44.22
CA THR A 766 13.97 59.10 44.92
C THR A 766 14.62 57.72 44.63
N ARG A 767 15.80 57.46 45.24
CA ARG A 767 16.57 56.18 45.27
C ARG A 767 16.78 55.80 46.77
N PRO A 768 17.07 54.53 47.14
CA PRO A 768 18.47 54.14 47.39
C PRO A 768 18.79 52.67 46.99
N SER A 769 20.02 52.33 46.55
CA SER A 769 21.14 51.71 47.32
C SER A 769 20.83 50.29 47.85
N SER A 770 21.72 49.30 47.70
CA SER A 770 23.12 49.28 48.16
C SER A 770 24.19 48.94 47.09
N ARG A 771 25.44 48.72 47.55
CA ARG A 771 26.75 48.65 46.85
C ARG A 771 27.77 48.04 47.88
N PRO A 772 29.08 47.81 47.60
CA PRO A 772 29.84 47.86 46.35
C PRO A 772 30.84 46.67 46.16
N SER A 773 31.86 46.89 45.32
CA SER A 773 33.20 46.24 45.26
C SER A 773 33.41 45.11 44.25
N ALA A 774 34.67 44.85 43.87
CA ALA A 774 35.46 45.57 42.85
C ALA A 774 36.88 44.98 42.69
N CYS A 775 37.40 45.03 41.45
CA CYS A 775 38.83 45.02 41.07
C CYS A 775 39.74 43.79 41.33
N SER A 776 40.64 43.62 40.34
CA SER A 776 42.02 43.11 40.41
C SER A 776 42.36 41.61 40.61
N ALA A 777 42.73 41.00 39.48
CA ALA A 777 44.09 40.53 39.17
C ALA A 777 44.73 39.29 39.87
N ARG A 778 45.81 38.83 39.21
CA ARG A 778 46.70 37.68 39.51
C ARG A 778 46.09 36.31 39.13
N TRP A 779 46.74 35.42 38.39
CA TRP A 779 48.12 34.90 38.41
C TRP A 779 48.46 34.05 39.64
N THR A 780 48.33 32.72 39.51
CA THR A 780 49.38 31.79 39.94
C THR A 780 49.19 30.41 39.28
N THR A 781 50.22 29.94 38.59
CA THR A 781 50.46 28.50 38.32
C THR A 781 51.05 27.85 39.59
N PRO A 782 51.00 26.52 39.73
CA PRO A 782 52.21 25.77 39.34
C PRO A 782 51.94 24.41 38.65
N THR A 783 52.79 24.09 37.67
CA THR A 783 53.05 22.72 37.19
C THR A 783 54.15 22.05 38.01
N PRO A 784 54.16 20.71 38.08
CA PRO A 784 55.36 19.94 37.72
C PRO A 784 55.06 19.00 36.53
N THR A 785 55.67 19.14 35.34
CA THR A 785 57.03 18.72 34.90
C THR A 785 57.18 17.22 34.52
N THR A 786 57.16 16.99 33.20
CA THR A 786 58.14 16.23 32.36
C THR A 786 58.29 14.70 32.51
N SER A 787 58.58 13.93 31.45
CA SER A 787 59.65 14.16 30.45
C SER A 787 59.41 13.63 29.00
N TRP A 788 60.42 13.83 28.14
CA TRP A 788 60.55 13.54 26.68
C TRP A 788 61.70 12.50 26.48
N PRO A 789 62.07 11.97 25.27
CA PRO A 789 61.96 12.52 23.90
C PRO A 789 61.47 11.49 22.82
N GLY A 790 61.46 11.73 21.49
CA GLY A 790 61.62 12.98 20.71
C GLY A 790 62.60 12.89 19.50
N SER A 791 62.22 13.42 18.32
CA SER A 791 63.13 13.83 17.22
C SER A 791 62.43 14.77 16.20
N ARG A 792 63.15 15.41 15.26
CA ARG A 792 62.65 16.50 14.38
C ARG A 792 63.33 16.56 13.00
N THR A 793 62.59 17.01 11.97
CA THR A 793 63.01 17.93 10.87
C THR A 793 61.74 18.34 10.08
N ARG A 794 61.41 19.58 9.61
CA ARG A 794 62.12 20.78 9.06
C ARG A 794 62.72 20.51 7.66
N ARG A 795 62.51 21.26 6.56
CA ARG A 795 61.89 22.57 6.17
C ARG A 795 61.18 22.38 4.79
N ALA A 796 60.24 23.15 4.20
CA ALA A 796 59.76 24.55 4.22
C ALA A 796 60.15 25.41 2.98
N TRP A 797 59.12 25.91 2.27
CA TRP A 797 59.02 27.14 1.43
C TRP A 797 59.26 27.17 -0.11
N SER A 798 58.29 27.85 -0.78
CA SER A 798 58.39 28.96 -1.77
C SER A 798 58.43 28.80 -3.32
N THR A 799 57.41 29.42 -3.96
CA THR A 799 57.42 30.40 -5.10
C THR A 799 57.39 29.99 -6.59
N ALA A 800 56.91 30.96 -7.40
CA ALA A 800 56.68 31.04 -8.87
C ALA A 800 55.49 30.22 -9.40
N SER A 801 54.44 30.72 -10.09
CA SER A 801 54.14 31.93 -10.91
C SER A 801 54.41 31.81 -12.41
N SER A 802 53.35 31.80 -13.24
CA SER A 802 53.21 32.54 -14.52
C SER A 802 51.81 32.35 -15.14
N CYS A 803 51.38 33.27 -16.01
CA CYS A 803 50.02 33.34 -16.56
C CYS A 803 49.98 33.10 -18.09
N ALA A 804 48.89 32.47 -18.57
CA ALA A 804 48.50 32.38 -19.99
C ALA A 804 46.97 32.45 -20.11
N LEU A 805 46.42 32.55 -21.33
CA LEU A 805 45.16 33.28 -21.58
C LEU A 805 44.28 32.72 -22.72
N CYS A 806 43.01 33.17 -22.72
CA CYS A 806 42.07 33.32 -23.85
C CYS A 806 41.56 32.08 -24.63
N THR A 807 40.34 31.63 -24.26
CA THR A 807 39.05 31.66 -25.02
C THR A 807 38.99 31.90 -26.56
N PRO A 808 37.86 31.61 -27.28
CA PRO A 808 36.59 30.92 -26.90
C PRO A 808 35.99 29.91 -27.95
N GLY A 809 34.82 29.32 -27.63
CA GLY A 809 33.83 28.78 -28.60
C GLY A 809 33.64 27.25 -28.59
N SER A 810 32.48 26.66 -28.88
CA SER A 810 31.11 27.19 -29.10
C SER A 810 30.05 26.09 -28.83
N GLN A 811 28.81 26.47 -28.51
CA GLN A 811 27.63 25.57 -28.44
C GLN A 811 27.04 25.31 -29.86
N PRO A 812 26.34 24.18 -30.12
CA PRO A 812 24.95 23.96 -29.65
C PRO A 812 24.59 22.53 -29.22
N ALA A 813 23.36 22.36 -28.71
CA ALA A 813 22.70 21.07 -28.47
C ALA A 813 21.97 20.55 -29.74
N PRO A 814 21.51 19.28 -29.74
CA PRO A 814 20.07 19.08 -29.80
C PRO A 814 19.54 18.03 -28.79
N SER A 815 18.25 17.73 -28.85
CA SER A 815 17.50 17.00 -27.80
C SER A 815 16.61 15.86 -28.35
N ARG A 816 15.89 15.19 -27.43
CA ARG A 816 14.81 14.17 -27.59
C ARG A 816 15.22 12.69 -27.74
N GLY A 817 14.39 11.82 -27.14
CA GLY A 817 14.07 10.49 -27.68
C GLY A 817 14.77 9.27 -27.07
N ARG A 818 14.30 8.78 -25.90
CA ARG A 818 14.53 7.39 -25.48
C ARG A 818 13.26 6.75 -24.88
N ARG A 819 12.52 6.02 -25.72
CA ARG A 819 11.63 4.95 -25.23
C ARG A 819 12.48 3.85 -24.59
N ARG A 820 11.97 3.18 -23.54
CA ARG A 820 12.52 1.91 -23.02
C ARG A 820 11.39 0.89 -22.92
N GLY A 821 11.31 -0.02 -23.87
CA GLY A 821 10.53 -1.26 -23.71
C GLY A 821 11.39 -2.35 -23.07
N CYS A 822 10.79 -3.22 -22.27
CA CYS A 822 11.47 -4.37 -21.69
C CYS A 822 11.71 -5.45 -22.74
N ALA A 823 12.96 -5.91 -22.90
CA ALA A 823 13.34 -7.01 -23.78
C ALA A 823 14.40 -7.90 -23.11
N ARG A 824 14.20 -9.23 -23.18
CA ARG A 824 15.11 -10.24 -22.60
C ARG A 824 16.35 -10.45 -23.48
N SER A 825 17.54 -10.58 -22.89
CA SER A 825 18.71 -11.17 -23.58
C SER A 825 19.77 -11.68 -22.59
N VAL A 826 20.28 -12.90 -22.83
CA VAL A 826 21.25 -13.65 -21.98
C VAL A 826 21.92 -14.72 -22.88
N PRO A 827 23.25 -15.02 -22.80
CA PRO A 827 24.40 -14.19 -22.44
C PRO A 827 25.56 -14.25 -23.49
N GLY A 828 26.61 -13.43 -23.32
CA GLY A 828 27.89 -13.51 -24.05
C GLY A 828 29.10 -13.36 -23.11
N ARG A 829 30.25 -13.98 -23.42
CA ARG A 829 31.36 -14.16 -22.45
C ARG A 829 32.55 -13.18 -22.58
N SER A 830 33.00 -12.71 -21.41
CA SER A 830 34.41 -12.62 -20.93
C SER A 830 35.23 -11.30 -20.97
N ARG A 831 36.16 -11.24 -20.00
CA ARG A 831 37.40 -10.42 -19.85
C ARG A 831 37.30 -8.95 -19.36
N SER A 832 37.46 -8.80 -18.03
CA SER A 832 38.49 -7.99 -17.31
C SER A 832 38.88 -6.60 -17.87
N SER A 833 38.92 -5.50 -17.09
CA SER A 833 39.92 -5.31 -16.00
C SER A 833 39.76 -4.00 -15.18
N ILE A 834 40.24 -4.01 -13.92
CA ILE A 834 40.84 -2.88 -13.15
C ILE A 834 40.00 -1.60 -12.89
N GLY A 835 39.44 -1.51 -11.68
CA GLY A 835 39.85 -0.53 -10.64
C GLY A 835 39.77 1.00 -10.87
N ALA A 836 38.83 1.66 -10.17
CA ALA A 836 38.98 3.04 -9.68
C ALA A 836 38.06 3.32 -8.47
N THR A 837 38.62 3.40 -7.26
CA THR A 837 37.87 3.82 -6.05
C THR A 837 37.70 5.34 -6.01
N ARG A 838 36.51 5.82 -5.60
CA ARG A 838 36.27 7.24 -5.27
C ARG A 838 35.52 7.38 -3.95
N SER A 839 36.29 7.51 -2.87
CA SER A 839 35.79 7.86 -1.54
C SER A 839 35.23 9.28 -1.52
N TRP A 840 33.94 9.44 -1.20
CA TRP A 840 33.34 10.74 -0.89
C TRP A 840 33.30 10.95 0.63
N SER A 841 34.13 11.87 1.13
CA SER A 841 34.20 12.19 2.56
C SER A 841 33.34 13.42 2.90
N THR A 842 32.09 13.21 3.27
CA THR A 842 31.21 14.27 3.79
C THR A 842 31.27 14.34 5.31
N ARG A 843 32.10 15.26 5.85
CA ARG A 843 32.00 15.67 7.26
C ARG A 843 30.79 16.59 7.43
N GLN A 844 29.80 16.17 8.21
CA GLN A 844 28.85 17.08 8.84
C GLN A 844 28.80 16.85 10.34
N THR A 845 29.18 17.87 11.10
CA THR A 845 29.01 17.95 12.55
C THR A 845 27.74 18.75 12.85
N SER A 846 26.73 18.12 13.46
CA SER A 846 25.57 18.79 14.04
C SER A 846 25.34 18.32 15.48
N CYS A 847 24.86 19.24 16.32
CA CYS A 847 24.98 19.14 17.77
C CYS A 847 24.13 18.04 18.43
N ARG A 848 24.65 17.49 19.54
CA ARG A 848 23.86 16.67 20.48
C ARG A 848 22.90 17.57 21.26
N CYS A 849 21.59 17.27 21.23
CA CYS A 849 20.63 17.77 22.21
C CYS A 849 20.25 16.64 23.18
N TRP A 850 20.81 16.67 24.39
CA TRP A 850 20.40 15.78 25.49
C TRP A 850 19.20 16.40 26.22
N VAL A 851 18.00 15.86 26.01
CA VAL A 851 16.82 16.18 26.82
C VAL A 851 16.72 15.14 27.93
N ASN A 852 16.92 15.59 29.17
CA ASN A 852 17.11 14.71 30.33
C ASN A 852 15.82 14.64 31.17
N VAL A 853 15.02 13.58 30.96
CA VAL A 853 13.74 13.37 31.67
C VAL A 853 13.88 12.21 32.65
N ARG A 854 13.76 12.52 33.95
CA ARG A 854 13.62 11.56 35.06
C ARG A 854 12.16 11.08 35.20
N TRP A 855 11.91 10.25 36.22
CA TRP A 855 10.62 9.65 36.61
C TRP A 855 10.21 8.42 35.77
N CYS A 856 9.74 7.31 36.33
CA CYS A 856 9.90 6.81 37.72
C CYS A 856 9.72 5.28 37.77
N ARG A 857 10.34 4.58 38.72
CA ARG A 857 10.05 3.16 39.01
C ARG A 857 8.86 3.05 40.00
N PRO A 858 7.89 2.15 39.77
CA PRO A 858 7.11 1.51 40.82
C PRO A 858 7.74 0.15 41.23
N HIS A 859 7.55 -0.24 42.50
CA HIS A 859 7.94 -1.55 43.03
C HIS A 859 6.80 -2.57 42.95
N HIS A 860 7.13 -3.85 43.17
CA HIS A 860 6.16 -4.95 43.37
C HIS A 860 5.01 -4.60 44.34
N ARG A 861 3.83 -5.16 44.08
CA ARG A 861 2.98 -5.76 45.13
C ARG A 861 2.06 -6.84 44.55
N TRP A 862 1.90 -7.92 45.31
CA TRP A 862 0.84 -8.92 45.09
C TRP A 862 -0.52 -8.36 45.56
N PRO A 863 -1.61 -9.04 45.20
CA PRO A 863 -2.58 -9.39 46.23
C PRO A 863 -2.90 -10.90 46.26
N TRP A 864 -2.98 -11.45 47.48
CA TRP A 864 -3.78 -12.65 47.75
C TRP A 864 -5.25 -12.26 47.87
N ILE A 865 -6.16 -13.11 47.38
CA ILE A 865 -7.53 -13.22 47.89
C ILE A 865 -7.81 -14.71 48.13
N SER A 866 -8.57 -15.02 49.17
CA SER A 866 -8.90 -16.38 49.61
C SER A 866 -10.39 -16.51 49.93
N ARG A 867 -10.83 -17.74 50.24
CA ARG A 867 -12.22 -18.20 50.50
C ARG A 867 -13.01 -18.54 49.22
N SER A 868 -13.86 -19.57 49.20
CA SER A 868 -14.18 -20.57 50.25
C SER A 868 -14.66 -21.90 49.66
N ASP A 869 -14.71 -22.90 50.52
CA ASP A 869 -15.05 -24.30 50.26
C ASP A 869 -16.43 -24.55 49.65
N SER A 870 -16.55 -25.62 48.85
CA SER A 870 -17.55 -26.68 49.10
C SER A 870 -17.12 -28.00 48.43
N THR A 871 -17.56 -29.12 49.00
CA THR A 871 -17.14 -30.48 48.59
C THR A 871 -18.20 -31.17 47.74
N CYS A 872 -17.80 -32.04 46.80
CA CYS A 872 -18.24 -33.46 46.79
C CYS A 872 -17.58 -34.35 45.70
N ARG A 873 -16.96 -35.44 46.20
CA ARG A 873 -17.05 -36.84 45.71
C ARG A 873 -16.93 -37.17 44.20
N SER A 874 -15.80 -37.82 43.87
CA SER A 874 -15.62 -38.88 42.85
C SER A 874 -16.43 -40.17 43.21
N PRO A 875 -16.35 -41.32 42.49
CA PRO A 875 -15.50 -41.69 41.34
C PRO A 875 -16.18 -42.55 40.22
N ALA A 876 -15.33 -43.09 39.32
CA ALA A 876 -15.55 -44.26 38.43
C ALA A 876 -16.44 -44.03 37.17
N ALA A 877 -16.34 -44.83 36.09
CA ALA A 877 -15.55 -46.06 35.90
C ALA A 877 -14.82 -46.13 34.54
N SER A 878 -13.91 -47.10 34.45
CA SER A 878 -13.02 -47.49 33.35
C SER A 878 -13.72 -48.24 32.19
N VAL A 879 -12.89 -48.78 31.27
CA VAL A 879 -13.18 -49.71 30.14
C VAL A 879 -13.40 -49.01 28.78
N SER A 880 -12.76 -49.36 27.66
CA SER A 880 -11.47 -49.99 27.31
C SER A 880 -11.51 -50.31 25.82
N SER A 881 -10.39 -50.05 25.12
CA SER A 881 -9.86 -50.89 24.03
C SER A 881 -10.53 -50.99 22.65
N LEU A 882 -9.67 -51.21 21.63
CA LEU A 882 -9.90 -51.84 20.33
C LEU A 882 -10.84 -51.08 19.35
N SER A 883 -10.33 -50.47 18.29
CA SER A 883 -9.91 -51.09 17.01
C SER A 883 -11.10 -51.58 16.15
N SER A 884 -11.13 -51.42 14.83
CA SER A 884 -10.04 -51.09 13.92
C SER A 884 -10.53 -50.40 12.62
N ARG A 885 -9.57 -50.20 11.70
CA ARG A 885 -9.72 -49.77 10.29
C ARG A 885 -11.00 -50.30 9.61
N TRP A 886 -11.56 -49.53 8.68
CA TRP A 886 -11.50 -49.81 7.23
C TRP A 886 -12.12 -48.62 6.46
N ALA A 887 -11.67 -48.44 5.21
CA ALA A 887 -12.24 -47.57 4.17
C ALA A 887 -12.39 -48.46 2.91
N PRO A 888 -12.84 -47.99 1.71
CA PRO A 888 -13.25 -46.64 1.31
C PRO A 888 -14.58 -46.64 0.50
N ASN A 889 -14.76 -45.65 -0.38
CA ASN A 889 -15.68 -45.62 -1.53
C ASN A 889 -17.20 -45.42 -1.24
N ALA A 890 -18.00 -44.82 -2.13
CA ALA A 890 -17.70 -43.86 -3.23
C ALA A 890 -19.01 -43.20 -3.71
N THR A 891 -18.89 -42.09 -4.45
CA THR A 891 -19.79 -41.58 -5.51
C THR A 891 -21.31 -41.76 -5.41
N THR A 892 -22.05 -40.65 -5.45
CA THR A 892 -23.03 -40.36 -6.54
C THR A 892 -23.33 -38.85 -6.59
N ARG A 893 -23.25 -38.25 -7.80
CA ARG A 893 -23.92 -36.98 -8.15
C ARG A 893 -25.19 -37.32 -8.93
N TRP A 894 -26.31 -36.66 -8.67
CA TRP A 894 -27.34 -36.33 -9.68
C TRP A 894 -28.10 -35.06 -9.27
N PHE A 895 -28.69 -34.36 -10.25
CA PHE A 895 -29.45 -33.11 -10.09
C PHE A 895 -30.91 -33.37 -9.68
N THR A 896 -31.57 -32.45 -8.95
CA THR A 896 -32.49 -31.42 -9.51
C THR A 896 -33.22 -30.60 -8.42
N THR A 897 -33.09 -29.28 -8.54
CA THR A 897 -34.08 -28.18 -8.38
C THR A 897 -35.32 -28.27 -7.46
N SER A 898 -35.54 -27.13 -6.74
CA SER A 898 -36.84 -26.50 -6.40
C SER A 898 -37.60 -26.86 -5.10
N CYS A 899 -37.45 -25.95 -4.11
CA CYS A 899 -38.46 -25.37 -3.19
C CYS A 899 -39.63 -26.20 -2.61
N TRP A 900 -39.84 -26.14 -1.28
CA TRP A 900 -40.91 -25.29 -0.66
C TRP A 900 -40.87 -25.24 0.89
N SER A 901 -41.24 -24.07 1.43
CA SER A 901 -41.87 -23.78 2.75
C SER A 901 -41.40 -24.34 4.12
N TRP A 902 -41.12 -23.37 5.02
CA TRP A 902 -41.65 -23.20 6.40
C TRP A 902 -40.87 -23.64 7.68
N MET A 903 -41.06 -22.82 8.73
CA MET A 903 -40.50 -22.92 10.10
C MET A 903 -41.43 -23.69 11.07
N PRO A 904 -41.00 -23.94 12.32
CA PRO A 904 -41.79 -23.36 13.44
C PRO A 904 -41.01 -22.95 14.74
N THR A 905 -41.17 -21.68 15.17
CA THR A 905 -41.29 -21.17 16.59
C THR A 905 -40.19 -21.49 17.66
N MET A 906 -40.07 -20.82 18.84
CA MET A 906 -41.03 -20.05 19.67
C MET A 906 -40.39 -19.08 20.72
N TRP A 907 -41.07 -17.94 21.01
CA TRP A 907 -41.22 -17.25 22.34
C TRP A 907 -40.02 -16.62 23.12
N ASN A 908 -40.19 -15.67 24.08
CA ASN A 908 -41.41 -15.13 24.76
C ASN A 908 -41.29 -13.66 25.31
N GLY A 909 -42.42 -13.01 25.64
CA GLY A 909 -42.54 -11.77 26.49
C GLY A 909 -42.78 -10.44 25.75
N ARG A 910 -44.01 -9.89 25.59
CA ARG A 910 -44.89 -9.11 26.53
C ARG A 910 -44.28 -7.79 27.04
N CYS A 911 -44.92 -6.60 27.04
CA CYS A 911 -46.23 -6.02 26.63
C CYS A 911 -46.07 -4.46 26.67
N ARG A 912 -46.92 -3.50 26.24
CA ARG A 912 -48.24 -3.30 25.55
C ARG A 912 -48.26 -1.80 25.10
N GLY A 913 -49.13 -1.24 24.25
CA GLY A 913 -50.21 -1.77 23.39
C GLY A 913 -51.45 -0.84 23.28
N ALA A 914 -51.89 -0.53 22.04
CA ALA A 914 -53.14 0.18 21.62
C ALA A 914 -53.12 1.74 21.58
N THR A 915 -53.88 2.45 20.72
CA THR A 915 -55.12 2.11 19.97
C THR A 915 -55.14 2.51 18.46
N SER A 916 -56.16 1.97 17.77
CA SER A 916 -56.60 2.01 16.36
C SER A 916 -56.98 3.42 15.80
N THR A 917 -57.46 3.65 14.56
CA THR A 917 -58.31 2.85 13.63
C THR A 917 -58.27 3.39 12.18
N ALA A 918 -58.84 2.68 11.19
CA ALA A 918 -58.97 3.12 9.78
C ALA A 918 -60.34 2.74 9.18
N ARG A 919 -60.82 3.42 8.10
CA ARG A 919 -61.73 2.88 7.02
C ARG A 919 -62.22 3.87 5.93
N CYS A 920 -62.43 3.32 4.72
CA CYS A 920 -63.54 3.54 3.74
C CYS A 920 -63.80 4.86 2.97
N THR A 921 -63.41 4.87 1.68
CA THR A 921 -64.24 5.00 0.44
C THR A 921 -65.30 6.11 0.19
N SER A 922 -65.27 6.61 -1.07
CA SER A 922 -66.37 7.03 -1.99
C SER A 922 -66.85 8.50 -2.08
N MET A 923 -67.24 8.91 -3.30
CA MET A 923 -67.91 10.18 -3.69
C MET A 923 -69.44 10.02 -3.78
N PRO A 924 -70.23 11.12 -3.66
CA PRO A 924 -71.07 11.54 -4.80
C PRO A 924 -71.17 13.09 -5.01
N ARG A 925 -72.12 13.55 -5.86
CA ARG A 925 -72.18 14.89 -6.50
C ARG A 925 -73.15 15.92 -5.86
N GLY A 926 -72.86 17.22 -6.05
CA GLY A 926 -73.85 18.32 -6.29
C GLY A 926 -74.07 19.35 -5.16
N SER A 927 -74.61 20.57 -5.38
CA SER A 927 -74.79 21.36 -6.63
C SER A 927 -75.34 22.80 -6.36
N ARG A 928 -74.94 23.81 -7.16
CA ARG A 928 -75.48 25.21 -7.22
C ARG A 928 -75.20 26.08 -5.96
N SER A 929 -75.29 27.42 -5.93
CA SER A 929 -75.73 28.51 -6.84
C SER A 929 -74.86 29.77 -6.63
N ALA A 930 -74.29 30.46 -7.63
CA ALA A 930 -74.87 31.34 -8.68
C ALA A 930 -75.13 32.82 -8.27
N TRP A 931 -74.34 33.73 -8.86
CA TRP A 931 -74.59 35.16 -9.21
C TRP A 931 -73.54 35.53 -10.28
N GLY A 932 -73.75 36.41 -11.27
CA GLY A 932 -74.97 37.14 -11.63
C GLY A 932 -74.68 38.56 -12.13
N GLY A 933 -74.23 38.76 -13.37
CA GLY A 933 -73.95 40.08 -13.94
C GLY A 933 -73.90 40.11 -15.47
N VAL A 934 -74.64 41.04 -16.09
CA VAL A 934 -74.78 41.18 -17.56
C VAL A 934 -74.66 42.65 -17.96
N VAL A 935 -73.83 42.95 -18.95
CA VAL A 935 -73.86 44.22 -19.72
C VAL A 935 -73.78 43.88 -21.21
N ARG A 936 -74.39 44.73 -22.05
CA ARG A 936 -74.69 44.47 -23.46
C ARG A 936 -73.50 44.78 -24.40
N GLY A 937 -73.42 44.07 -25.51
CA GLY A 937 -72.36 44.22 -26.51
C GLY A 937 -72.50 45.42 -27.47
N ARG A 938 -71.54 45.51 -28.39
CA ARG A 938 -71.57 46.28 -29.63
C ARG A 938 -71.21 45.34 -30.80
N PRO A 939 -71.75 45.55 -32.01
CA PRO A 939 -71.33 44.83 -33.22
C PRO A 939 -70.13 45.50 -33.89
N GLY A 940 -69.35 44.72 -34.65
CA GLY A 940 -68.08 45.14 -35.27
C GLY A 940 -66.90 45.11 -34.28
N THR A 941 -65.69 44.78 -34.68
CA THR A 941 -65.13 44.60 -36.04
C THR A 941 -64.84 43.13 -36.41
N GLY A 942 -64.62 42.84 -37.70
CA GLY A 942 -64.28 41.50 -38.17
C GLY A 942 -62.89 41.03 -37.72
N SER A 943 -62.78 39.76 -37.34
CA SER A 943 -61.52 39.09 -37.04
C SER A 943 -60.95 38.49 -38.33
N HIS A 944 -59.84 39.01 -38.82
CA HIS A 944 -59.07 38.43 -39.92
C HIS A 944 -57.60 38.36 -39.47
N ALA A 945 -56.93 37.26 -39.75
CA ALA A 945 -55.47 37.28 -39.86
C ALA A 945 -55.10 38.20 -41.04
N ILE A 946 -53.97 38.89 -40.97
CA ILE A 946 -53.56 39.82 -42.02
C ILE A 946 -52.94 39.00 -43.16
N VAL A 947 -53.78 38.60 -44.10
CA VAL A 947 -53.31 38.15 -45.42
C VAL A 947 -52.78 39.38 -46.14
N VAL A 948 -51.51 39.34 -46.55
CA VAL A 948 -50.97 40.28 -47.53
C VAL A 948 -50.41 39.45 -48.69
N ARG A 949 -51.13 39.48 -49.82
CA ARG A 949 -50.67 38.94 -51.10
C ARG A 949 -51.14 39.91 -52.17
N LYS A 950 -50.28 40.28 -53.10
CA LYS A 950 -50.55 41.38 -54.03
C LYS A 950 -51.43 41.00 -55.24
N ARG A 951 -52.75 40.85 -55.04
CA ARG A 951 -53.78 40.96 -56.11
C ARG A 951 -55.05 41.64 -55.62
#